data_AF-A0A367JD00-F1
#
_entry.id   AF-A0A367JD00-F1
#
_cell.length_a   1.000
_cell.length_b   1.000
_cell.length_c   1.000
_cell.angle_alpha   90.00
_cell.angle_beta   90.00
_cell.angle_gamma   90.00
#
_symmetry.space_group_name_H-M   'P 1'
#
loop_
_entity.id
_entity.type
_entity.pdbx_description
1 polymer ?
#
loop_
_entity_poly.entity_id
_entity_poly.type
_entity_poly.pdbx_seq_one_letter_code
_entity_poly.pdbx_strand_id
1 'polypeptide(L)'
;MPSTSLSVTSDDTAKYIIGICAMDKKARSKPMRHILNRLLAYGNFEIIIFGDKTILDEDVENWPGCDFLICFFSYGFPLDKAIKYWKLRQPFIVNDICMQSLLWDRRIVLAILDAVGVPTPPRLVISRDGGAKVDPDAAKAFYERTGMDIHRVLEKYMKNTTDYSISEDGIEVEGTTLKKTFLEKPVDSEDHNINIYYSREQGGGGRRLFRKVGNKSSEFDPDLSIPAQDGSWIYEQLMPTENSEDVKVYTVGSTYVHAETRKSPTVDGLVKRNTEGKEIRYVAELTEEEKNISAKVSAAFGQMICGFDMLRVQGKSYVIDVNGWSFVKGNEHYYDECAKRLSDAFLRSVQRRPSTTIHDIPRGIAPENSWRLKGFAAVFRHADRTPKNKHKISLIAQPFVELLGGSTQEVVFRQKHQLQLVLNAINKCLELKLEQESKLLALKEILERKCELPGTKVQVKPIFDKESNKLRKLQVNVKWGGEFTHAGLHQSRDLGENLRKDINILNKHLYEDVKIWSSSERRVRATADVFARYFLGQPESIEGVISESKYLLDDSNAAKEQMDSVKKQLKYLLRPGYDISPVLLAQTNWPSSLPQPHIVLQEVSNTMARLRNIMRLNWATKDVDQLQRRWCCFESPNLFKERWEKMFNNFCQDSTTTDSSDNLSDAKKEGSFWPDPSGIPELYDSLKYDALHNRQFLEAIFSDPEAMSTPLSSSPVASPDSPNDSHSIRHREFCNNDLRNLYTYVRELFNFVAPQEYGINEKEKKTIGMLIGLPLLKSILGDLEEFKNSDKPKTRLYFTKESHVHALLNLVYLSGLPT
;
A
#
# COMPACT_ATOMS: atom_id res chain seq x y z
N MET A 1 1.99 51.07 21.61
CA MET A 1 1.04 50.35 20.73
C MET A 1 0.63 49.09 21.47
N PRO A 2 -0.53 49.08 22.15
CA PRO A 2 -0.87 48.02 23.07
C PRO A 2 -1.35 46.76 22.34
N SER A 3 -0.84 45.63 22.81
CA SER A 3 -1.18 44.25 22.48
C SER A 3 -2.61 43.92 22.93
N THR A 4 -3.49 43.62 21.99
CA THR A 4 -4.79 42.99 22.28
C THR A 4 -4.63 41.48 22.30
N SER A 5 -4.52 40.95 23.51
CA SER A 5 -4.78 39.54 23.82
C SER A 5 -6.25 39.22 23.51
N LEU A 6 -6.51 38.44 22.47
CA LEU A 6 -7.82 37.83 22.24
C LEU A 6 -8.02 36.74 23.31
N SER A 7 -8.79 37.09 24.34
CA SER A 7 -9.39 36.16 25.27
C SER A 7 -10.26 35.17 24.50
N VAL A 8 -9.93 33.88 24.58
CA VAL A 8 -10.77 32.78 24.11
C VAL A 8 -12.01 32.73 25.01
N THR A 9 -13.08 33.38 24.56
CA THR A 9 -14.43 33.11 25.02
C THR A 9 -14.92 31.90 24.23
N SER A 10 -15.36 30.87 24.94
CA SER A 10 -16.04 29.71 24.38
C SER A 10 -17.42 30.14 23.91
N ASP A 11 -17.50 30.65 22.68
CA ASP A 11 -18.77 30.94 22.01
C ASP A 11 -19.38 29.61 21.57
N ASP A 12 -20.41 29.17 22.29
CA ASP A 12 -21.28 28.04 21.96
C ASP A 12 -22.23 28.42 20.80
N THR A 13 -21.64 28.88 19.69
CA THR A 13 -22.36 29.15 18.45
C THR A 13 -22.80 27.81 17.85
N ALA A 14 -24.09 27.68 17.56
CA ALA A 14 -24.64 26.47 16.95
C ALA A 14 -23.85 26.13 15.68
N LYS A 15 -23.25 24.94 15.66
CA LYS A 15 -22.43 24.48 14.53
C LYS A 15 -23.32 23.96 13.41
N TYR A 16 -22.99 24.30 12.17
CA TYR A 16 -23.68 23.75 11.01
C TYR A 16 -23.22 22.32 10.73
N ILE A 17 -24.13 21.46 10.28
CA ILE A 17 -23.82 20.05 10.03
C ILE A 17 -23.53 19.80 8.55
N ILE A 18 -22.36 19.23 8.27
CA ILE A 18 -21.98 18.70 6.96
C ILE A 18 -22.23 17.18 6.96
N GLY A 19 -23.23 16.73 6.21
CA GLY A 19 -23.51 15.32 5.95
C GLY A 19 -22.64 14.78 4.80
N ILE A 20 -21.94 13.68 5.04
CA ILE A 20 -21.18 12.93 4.02
C ILE A 20 -21.97 11.67 3.67
N CYS A 21 -22.61 11.69 2.51
CA CYS A 21 -23.42 10.59 1.98
C CYS A 21 -22.72 9.97 0.77
N ALA A 22 -21.78 9.07 1.05
CA ALA A 22 -21.07 8.27 0.06
C ALA A 22 -20.59 6.97 0.73
N MET A 23 -20.26 5.96 -0.07
CA MET A 23 -19.73 4.70 0.45
C MET A 23 -18.50 4.94 1.34
N ASP A 24 -18.36 4.19 2.44
CA ASP A 24 -17.34 4.42 3.48
C ASP A 24 -15.91 4.46 2.92
N LYS A 25 -15.63 3.60 1.95
CA LYS A 25 -14.35 3.57 1.23
C LYS A 25 -13.98 4.93 0.61
N LYS A 26 -14.98 5.69 0.16
CA LYS A 26 -14.82 7.02 -0.43
C LYS A 26 -14.91 8.12 0.62
N ALA A 27 -15.89 8.04 1.52
CA ALA A 27 -16.11 9.00 2.61
C ALA A 27 -14.91 9.09 3.58
N ARG A 28 -14.14 8.01 3.72
CA ARG A 28 -12.94 7.96 4.60
C ARG A 28 -11.62 7.90 3.83
N SER A 29 -11.64 8.18 2.53
CA SER A 29 -10.43 8.22 1.70
C SER A 29 -9.45 9.29 2.21
N LYS A 30 -8.14 9.11 1.98
CA LYS A 30 -7.11 10.05 2.47
C LYS A 30 -7.37 11.51 2.00
N PRO A 31 -7.69 11.79 0.73
CA PRO A 31 -8.04 13.15 0.29
C PRO A 31 -9.26 13.70 1.04
N MET A 32 -10.33 12.91 1.17
CA MET A 32 -11.53 13.32 1.90
C MET A 32 -11.19 13.68 3.34
N ARG A 33 -10.44 12.83 4.06
CA ARG A 33 -10.02 13.13 5.44
C ARG A 33 -9.22 14.43 5.56
N HIS A 34 -8.34 14.73 4.61
CA HIS A 34 -7.57 15.98 4.62
C HIS A 34 -8.46 17.21 4.46
N ILE A 35 -9.49 17.16 3.60
CA ILE A 35 -10.43 18.27 3.37
C ILE A 35 -11.39 18.42 4.55
N LEU A 36 -11.96 17.32 5.04
CA LEU A 36 -12.90 17.32 6.17
C LEU A 36 -12.24 17.83 7.47
N ASN A 37 -10.99 17.44 7.76
CA ASN A 37 -10.28 17.96 8.94
C ASN A 37 -10.04 19.48 8.84
N ARG A 38 -9.81 20.03 7.64
CA ARG A 38 -9.68 21.48 7.44
C ARG A 38 -11.01 22.20 7.63
N LEU A 39 -12.11 21.60 7.17
CA LEU A 39 -13.46 22.12 7.42
C LEU A 39 -13.76 22.17 8.93
N LEU A 40 -13.43 21.12 9.67
CA LEU A 40 -13.54 21.10 11.14
C LEU A 40 -12.69 22.18 11.81
N ALA A 41 -11.50 22.48 11.27
CA ALA A 41 -10.58 23.48 11.82
C ALA A 41 -11.12 24.92 11.74
N TYR A 42 -12.09 25.22 10.87
CA TYR A 42 -12.78 26.52 10.86
C TYR A 42 -13.69 26.73 12.08
N GLY A 43 -14.00 25.69 12.86
CA GLY A 43 -14.75 25.79 14.12
C GLY A 43 -16.28 25.84 13.98
N ASN A 44 -16.79 26.33 12.84
CA ASN A 44 -18.22 26.56 12.60
C ASN A 44 -19.00 25.31 12.14
N PHE A 45 -18.31 24.19 11.89
CA PHE A 45 -18.90 22.99 11.29
C PHE A 45 -18.75 21.76 12.18
N GLU A 46 -19.75 20.89 12.12
CA GLU A 46 -19.70 19.49 12.56
C GLU A 46 -19.88 18.59 11.35
N ILE A 47 -19.28 17.40 11.38
CA ILE A 47 -19.32 16.44 10.27
C ILE A 47 -20.02 15.16 10.72
N ILE A 48 -20.95 14.68 9.90
CA ILE A 48 -21.59 13.38 10.09
C ILE A 48 -21.38 12.55 8.82
N ILE A 49 -20.71 11.41 8.98
CA ILE A 49 -20.65 10.39 7.93
C ILE A 49 -21.84 9.46 8.11
N PHE A 50 -22.67 9.30 7.07
CA PHE A 50 -23.88 8.47 7.17
C PHE A 50 -23.55 6.99 7.37
N GLY A 51 -22.47 6.52 6.72
CA GLY A 51 -21.97 5.15 6.82
C GLY A 51 -22.75 4.15 5.96
N ASP A 52 -22.08 3.06 5.57
CA ASP A 52 -22.66 2.08 4.63
C ASP A 52 -23.96 1.46 5.15
N LYS A 53 -24.02 1.12 6.44
CA LYS A 53 -25.22 0.55 7.08
C LYS A 53 -26.44 1.46 6.91
N THR A 54 -26.30 2.74 7.22
CA THR A 54 -27.41 3.71 7.09
C THR A 54 -27.81 3.87 5.62
N ILE A 55 -26.82 4.06 4.73
CA ILE A 55 -27.07 4.32 3.31
C ILE A 55 -27.74 3.13 2.63
N LEU A 56 -27.32 1.91 2.94
CA LEU A 56 -27.82 0.69 2.30
C LEU A 56 -29.10 0.18 2.97
N ASP A 57 -29.11 0.06 4.30
CA ASP A 57 -30.11 -0.74 5.02
C ASP A 57 -31.28 0.09 5.55
N GLU A 58 -31.07 1.36 5.90
CA GLU A 58 -32.08 2.20 6.56
C GLU A 58 -32.88 3.04 5.56
N ASP A 59 -34.17 3.26 5.83
CA ASP A 59 -35.02 4.18 5.04
C ASP A 59 -34.55 5.64 5.17
N VAL A 60 -34.79 6.45 4.13
CA VAL A 60 -34.25 7.82 4.00
C VAL A 60 -34.78 8.78 5.05
N GLU A 61 -35.95 8.48 5.61
CA GLU A 61 -36.58 9.21 6.71
C GLU A 61 -35.75 9.12 8.00
N ASN A 62 -35.01 8.02 8.17
CA ASN A 62 -34.15 7.72 9.31
C ASN A 62 -32.71 8.20 9.14
N TRP A 63 -32.37 8.77 7.98
CA TRP A 63 -31.02 9.28 7.73
C TRP A 63 -30.73 10.55 8.55
N PRO A 64 -29.47 10.78 8.95
CA PRO A 64 -29.11 11.94 9.77
C PRO A 64 -29.42 13.26 9.07
N GLY A 65 -30.06 14.18 9.77
CA GLY A 65 -30.27 15.54 9.27
C GLY A 65 -28.95 16.32 9.11
N CYS A 66 -28.86 17.17 8.07
CA CYS A 66 -27.69 18.01 7.83
C CYS A 66 -28.04 19.33 7.13
N ASP A 67 -27.20 20.36 7.30
CA ASP A 67 -27.31 21.63 6.57
C ASP A 67 -26.74 21.53 5.16
N PHE A 68 -25.57 20.92 5.05
CA PHE A 68 -24.83 20.80 3.81
C PHE A 68 -24.63 19.33 3.51
N LEU A 69 -24.86 18.92 2.28
CA LEU A 69 -24.74 17.54 1.85
C LEU A 69 -23.64 17.41 0.80
N ILE A 70 -22.62 16.64 1.13
CA ILE A 70 -21.64 16.11 0.20
C ILE A 70 -22.08 14.69 -0.15
N CYS A 71 -22.65 14.54 -1.35
CA CYS A 71 -23.16 13.27 -1.85
C CYS A 71 -22.64 13.00 -3.25
N PHE A 72 -22.11 11.79 -3.48
CA PHE A 72 -21.61 11.40 -4.79
C PHE A 72 -21.67 9.90 -5.01
N PHE A 73 -21.98 9.52 -6.25
CA PHE A 73 -22.07 8.15 -6.69
C PHE A 73 -20.70 7.47 -6.73
N SER A 74 -20.71 6.18 -6.39
CA SER A 74 -19.69 5.22 -6.76
C SER A 74 -20.35 3.85 -6.84
N TYR A 75 -19.72 2.89 -7.52
CA TYR A 75 -20.25 1.52 -7.63
C TYR A 75 -20.81 0.98 -6.29
N GLY A 76 -22.08 0.55 -6.30
CA GLY A 76 -22.82 0.07 -5.13
C GLY A 76 -23.60 1.13 -4.35
N PHE A 77 -23.49 2.42 -4.69
CA PHE A 77 -24.19 3.50 -4.00
C PHE A 77 -25.64 3.68 -4.49
N PRO A 78 -26.64 3.71 -3.60
CA PRO A 78 -28.05 3.84 -3.97
C PRO A 78 -28.43 5.31 -4.26
N LEU A 79 -28.15 5.78 -5.49
CA LEU A 79 -28.42 7.15 -5.91
C LEU A 79 -29.90 7.54 -5.71
N ASP A 80 -30.83 6.63 -5.99
CA ASP A 80 -32.28 6.88 -5.83
C ASP A 80 -32.66 7.22 -4.39
N LYS A 81 -32.04 6.57 -3.39
CA LYS A 81 -32.24 6.89 -1.97
C LYS A 81 -31.70 8.29 -1.66
N ALA A 82 -30.53 8.64 -2.18
CA ALA A 82 -29.97 9.97 -2.00
C ALA A 82 -30.85 11.08 -2.60
N ILE A 83 -31.44 10.85 -3.78
CA ILE A 83 -32.40 11.77 -4.40
C ILE A 83 -33.65 11.91 -3.53
N LYS A 84 -34.21 10.81 -3.01
CA LYS A 84 -35.36 10.83 -2.08
C LYS A 84 -35.04 11.60 -0.80
N TYR A 85 -33.87 11.37 -0.20
CA TYR A 85 -33.41 12.10 0.98
C TYR A 85 -33.30 13.61 0.70
N TRP A 86 -32.70 14.00 -0.42
CA TRP A 86 -32.61 15.40 -0.80
C TRP A 86 -33.99 16.02 -1.03
N LYS A 87 -34.91 15.34 -1.71
CA LYS A 87 -36.32 15.78 -1.86
C LYS A 87 -37.00 15.99 -0.52
N LEU A 88 -36.75 15.11 0.46
CA LEU A 88 -37.34 15.18 1.81
C LEU A 88 -36.78 16.32 2.65
N ARG A 89 -35.46 16.56 2.61
CA ARG A 89 -34.75 17.42 3.58
C ARG A 89 -34.21 18.72 2.99
N GLN A 90 -34.04 18.80 1.68
CA GLN A 90 -33.51 19.96 0.94
C GLN A 90 -32.25 20.60 1.54
N PRO A 91 -31.20 19.82 1.93
CA PRO A 91 -29.93 20.40 2.33
C PRO A 91 -29.28 21.11 1.15
N PHE A 92 -28.35 22.04 1.42
CA PHE A 92 -27.52 22.60 0.36
C PHE A 92 -26.57 21.51 -0.17
N ILE A 93 -26.63 21.23 -1.46
CA ILE A 93 -25.83 20.19 -2.12
C ILE A 93 -24.59 20.81 -2.79
N VAL A 94 -23.42 20.19 -2.59
CA VAL A 94 -22.16 20.62 -3.24
C VAL A 94 -22.15 20.27 -4.72
N ASN A 95 -22.52 19.03 -5.03
CA ASN A 95 -22.72 18.55 -6.38
C ASN A 95 -24.19 18.19 -6.55
N ASP A 96 -24.75 18.53 -7.69
CA ASP A 96 -26.12 18.18 -8.03
C ASP A 96 -26.28 16.66 -8.03
N ILE A 97 -27.21 16.14 -7.22
CA ILE A 97 -27.38 14.69 -6.97
C ILE A 97 -28.10 14.03 -8.14
N CYS A 98 -29.14 14.70 -8.67
CA CYS A 98 -29.91 14.19 -9.79
C CYS A 98 -29.04 14.12 -11.05
N MET A 99 -28.23 15.15 -11.30
CA MET A 99 -27.39 15.22 -12.50
C MET A 99 -26.23 14.21 -12.52
N GLN A 100 -25.98 13.46 -11.44
CA GLN A 100 -24.89 12.45 -11.44
C GLN A 100 -25.19 11.28 -12.39
N SER A 101 -26.47 10.95 -12.60
CA SER A 101 -26.86 9.90 -13.55
C SER A 101 -26.52 10.27 -15.00
N LEU A 102 -26.40 11.56 -15.32
CA LEU A 102 -25.97 12.04 -16.65
C LEU A 102 -24.53 11.62 -16.99
N LEU A 103 -23.72 11.29 -15.98
CA LEU A 103 -22.33 10.88 -16.15
C LEU A 103 -22.18 9.39 -16.48
N TRP A 104 -23.22 8.58 -16.33
CA TRP A 104 -23.17 7.13 -16.57
C TRP A 104 -23.16 6.74 -18.04
N ASP A 105 -23.69 7.59 -18.92
CA ASP A 105 -23.71 7.35 -20.36
C ASP A 105 -22.82 8.38 -21.06
N ARG A 106 -21.74 7.90 -21.68
CA ARG A 106 -20.79 8.74 -22.41
C ARG A 106 -21.45 9.52 -23.54
N ARG A 107 -22.53 9.02 -24.16
CA ARG A 107 -23.26 9.75 -25.21
C ARG A 107 -23.89 11.02 -24.64
N ILE A 108 -24.43 10.93 -23.42
CA ILE A 108 -25.02 12.08 -22.71
C ILE A 108 -23.94 13.09 -22.37
N VAL A 109 -22.83 12.63 -21.78
CA VAL A 109 -21.68 13.48 -21.45
C VAL A 109 -21.21 14.25 -22.68
N LEU A 110 -20.99 13.54 -23.79
CA LEU A 110 -20.48 14.12 -25.03
C LEU A 110 -21.48 15.10 -25.67
N ALA A 111 -22.77 14.80 -25.64
CA ALA A 111 -23.80 15.71 -26.15
C ALA A 111 -23.89 17.02 -25.34
N ILE A 112 -23.76 16.93 -24.02
CA ILE A 112 -23.73 18.11 -23.16
C ILE A 112 -22.50 18.96 -23.48
N LEU A 113 -21.32 18.34 -23.62
CA LEU A 113 -20.08 19.04 -23.98
C LEU A 113 -20.20 19.76 -25.34
N ASP A 114 -20.80 19.10 -26.34
CA ASP A 114 -21.10 19.71 -27.64
C ASP A 114 -22.01 20.95 -27.48
N ALA A 115 -23.09 20.81 -26.71
CA ALA A 115 -24.07 21.88 -26.51
C ALA A 115 -23.51 23.13 -25.80
N VAL A 116 -22.53 22.95 -24.91
CA VAL A 116 -21.87 24.08 -24.21
C VAL A 116 -20.61 24.60 -24.92
N GLY A 117 -20.30 24.06 -26.10
CA GLY A 117 -19.14 24.43 -26.90
C GLY A 117 -17.82 24.13 -26.18
N VAL A 118 -17.71 22.96 -25.57
CA VAL A 118 -16.45 22.42 -25.05
C VAL A 118 -15.85 21.49 -26.13
N PRO A 119 -14.61 21.74 -26.60
CA PRO A 119 -14.01 20.91 -27.63
C PRO A 119 -13.80 19.47 -27.15
N THR A 120 -14.10 18.52 -28.03
CA THR A 120 -13.91 17.08 -27.83
C THR A 120 -13.40 16.47 -29.13
N PRO A 121 -12.72 15.31 -29.13
CA PRO A 121 -12.20 14.76 -30.36
C PRO A 121 -13.34 14.35 -31.33
N PRO A 122 -13.06 14.36 -32.65
CA PRO A 122 -14.01 13.87 -33.65
C PRO A 122 -14.43 12.43 -33.34
N ARG A 123 -15.72 12.14 -33.47
CA ARG A 123 -16.29 10.84 -33.10
C ARG A 123 -17.50 10.45 -33.93
N LEU A 124 -17.74 9.15 -34.00
CA LEU A 124 -18.97 8.50 -34.46
C LEU A 124 -19.56 7.68 -33.31
N VAL A 125 -20.88 7.47 -33.32
CA VAL A 125 -21.58 6.71 -32.28
C VAL A 125 -22.46 5.67 -32.94
N ILE A 126 -22.35 4.43 -32.49
CA ILE A 126 -23.23 3.34 -32.91
C ILE A 126 -24.03 2.87 -31.71
N SER A 127 -25.34 3.14 -31.72
CA SER A 127 -26.29 2.71 -30.67
C SER A 127 -27.11 1.52 -31.14
N ARG A 128 -27.11 0.45 -30.35
CA ARG A 128 -27.86 -0.80 -30.58
C ARG A 128 -28.81 -1.16 -29.42
N ASP A 129 -28.83 -0.35 -28.37
CA ASP A 129 -29.50 -0.55 -27.07
C ASP A 129 -30.78 0.30 -26.89
N GLY A 130 -31.24 0.96 -27.95
CA GLY A 130 -32.37 1.89 -27.93
C GLY A 130 -31.96 3.34 -27.72
N GLY A 131 -30.66 3.65 -27.64
CA GLY A 131 -30.15 5.01 -27.46
C GLY A 131 -30.04 5.45 -25.99
N ALA A 132 -29.50 6.66 -25.81
CA ALA A 132 -29.30 7.28 -24.51
C ALA A 132 -30.62 7.60 -23.80
N LYS A 133 -30.69 7.31 -22.50
CA LYS A 133 -31.87 7.54 -21.65
C LYS A 133 -31.50 8.44 -20.49
N VAL A 134 -32.37 9.39 -20.18
CA VAL A 134 -32.17 10.36 -19.10
C VAL A 134 -33.22 10.17 -18.03
N ASP A 135 -32.79 10.16 -16.77
CA ASP A 135 -33.70 10.19 -15.63
C ASP A 135 -34.51 11.51 -15.61
N PRO A 136 -35.83 11.49 -15.36
CA PRO A 136 -36.65 12.69 -15.36
C PRO A 136 -36.22 13.76 -14.35
N ASP A 137 -35.74 13.37 -13.17
CA ASP A 137 -35.24 14.32 -12.17
C ASP A 137 -33.94 14.96 -12.63
N ALA A 138 -33.05 14.18 -13.27
CA ALA A 138 -31.82 14.69 -13.87
C ALA A 138 -32.09 15.65 -15.04
N ALA A 139 -33.07 15.34 -15.89
CA ALA A 139 -33.50 16.20 -16.99
C ALA A 139 -34.03 17.54 -16.48
N LYS A 140 -34.87 17.51 -15.44
CA LYS A 140 -35.39 18.70 -14.79
C LYS A 140 -34.27 19.54 -14.16
N ALA A 141 -33.38 18.91 -13.39
CA ALA A 141 -32.25 19.60 -12.76
C ALA A 141 -31.30 20.24 -13.80
N PHE A 142 -31.05 19.55 -14.92
CA PHE A 142 -30.26 20.09 -16.03
C PHE A 142 -30.93 21.33 -16.66
N TYR A 143 -32.23 21.28 -16.90
CA TYR A 143 -32.98 22.42 -17.44
C TYR A 143 -32.97 23.62 -16.48
N GLU A 144 -33.26 23.41 -15.20
CA GLU A 144 -33.26 24.47 -14.17
C GLU A 144 -31.89 25.15 -14.04
N ARG A 145 -30.81 24.39 -14.25
CA ARG A 145 -29.44 24.88 -14.14
C ARG A 145 -28.94 25.58 -15.40
N THR A 146 -29.22 25.03 -16.57
CA THR A 146 -28.60 25.45 -17.83
C THR A 146 -29.54 26.20 -18.76
N GLY A 147 -30.86 26.09 -18.56
CA GLY A 147 -31.90 26.56 -19.48
C GLY A 147 -32.06 25.72 -20.74
N MET A 148 -31.30 24.63 -20.90
CA MET A 148 -31.34 23.76 -22.08
C MET A 148 -32.22 22.53 -21.85
N ASP A 149 -33.00 22.17 -22.86
CA ASP A 149 -33.75 20.91 -22.86
C ASP A 149 -32.82 19.75 -23.23
N ILE A 150 -32.60 18.82 -22.28
CA ILE A 150 -31.70 17.69 -22.48
C ILE A 150 -32.18 16.75 -23.60
N HIS A 151 -33.49 16.60 -23.81
CA HIS A 151 -34.01 15.74 -24.87
C HIS A 151 -33.69 16.29 -26.25
N ARG A 152 -33.69 17.62 -26.39
CA ARG A 152 -33.23 18.30 -27.61
C ARG A 152 -31.72 18.17 -27.79
N VAL A 153 -30.94 18.27 -26.70
CA VAL A 153 -29.48 18.06 -26.74
C VAL A 153 -29.12 16.64 -27.20
N LEU A 154 -29.95 15.64 -26.84
CA LEU A 154 -29.71 14.23 -27.12
C LEU A 154 -30.40 13.70 -28.37
N GLU A 155 -31.09 14.54 -29.16
CA GLU A 155 -31.93 14.09 -30.28
C GLU A 155 -31.24 13.06 -31.20
N LYS A 156 -29.96 13.28 -31.52
CA LYS A 156 -29.11 12.38 -32.33
C LYS A 156 -28.72 11.05 -31.67
N TYR A 157 -28.89 10.91 -30.36
CA TYR A 157 -28.44 9.75 -29.57
C TYR A 157 -29.57 8.97 -28.90
N MET A 158 -30.83 9.40 -29.03
CA MET A 158 -31.99 8.75 -28.40
C MET A 158 -32.55 7.55 -29.18
N LYS A 159 -31.94 7.17 -30.30
CA LYS A 159 -32.40 6.08 -31.16
C LYS A 159 -31.24 5.18 -31.58
N ASN A 160 -31.58 3.98 -32.06
CA ASN A 160 -30.60 3.09 -32.67
C ASN A 160 -30.05 3.68 -33.96
N THR A 161 -28.75 3.45 -34.18
CA THR A 161 -28.07 3.78 -35.42
C THR A 161 -28.44 2.71 -36.46
N THR A 162 -29.10 3.10 -37.55
CA THR A 162 -29.57 2.16 -38.58
C THR A 162 -28.65 2.09 -39.78
N ASP A 163 -27.95 3.18 -40.10
CA ASP A 163 -27.06 3.28 -41.26
C ASP A 163 -25.60 3.36 -40.81
N TYR A 164 -24.96 2.20 -40.73
CA TYR A 164 -23.53 2.11 -40.42
C TYR A 164 -22.87 0.91 -41.10
N SER A 165 -21.57 1.01 -41.35
CA SER A 165 -20.72 -0.11 -41.74
C SER A 165 -19.43 -0.13 -40.92
N ILE A 166 -18.97 -1.32 -40.56
CA ILE A 166 -17.70 -1.54 -39.88
C ILE A 166 -16.82 -2.37 -40.82
N SER A 167 -15.63 -1.87 -41.11
CA SER A 167 -14.68 -2.48 -42.02
C SER A 167 -13.29 -2.60 -41.37
N GLU A 168 -12.35 -3.23 -42.06
CA GLU A 168 -10.96 -3.30 -41.62
C GLU A 168 -10.26 -1.93 -41.67
N ASP A 169 -10.72 -1.01 -42.53
CA ASP A 169 -10.06 0.28 -42.75
C ASP A 169 -10.67 1.42 -41.92
N GLY A 170 -11.88 1.23 -41.41
CA GLY A 170 -12.61 2.28 -40.70
C GLY A 170 -14.08 1.95 -40.42
N ILE A 171 -14.76 2.95 -39.89
CA ILE A 171 -16.17 2.91 -39.52
C ILE A 171 -16.88 4.02 -40.29
N GLU A 172 -18.05 3.71 -40.83
CA GLU A 172 -18.91 4.69 -41.48
C GLU A 172 -20.26 4.72 -40.77
N VAL A 173 -20.76 5.91 -40.46
CA VAL A 173 -22.09 6.14 -39.86
C VAL A 173 -22.73 7.31 -40.59
N GLU A 174 -23.92 7.10 -41.16
CA GLU A 174 -24.71 8.13 -41.87
C GLU A 174 -23.88 8.91 -42.91
N GLY A 175 -23.07 8.20 -43.71
CA GLY A 175 -22.19 8.77 -44.74
C GLY A 175 -20.93 9.48 -44.22
N THR A 176 -20.66 9.46 -42.91
CA THR A 176 -19.42 10.01 -42.33
C THR A 176 -18.46 8.88 -41.98
N THR A 177 -17.23 8.92 -42.51
CA THR A 177 -16.21 7.90 -42.28
C THR A 177 -15.16 8.32 -41.25
N LEU A 178 -14.85 7.42 -40.31
CA LEU A 178 -13.71 7.49 -39.40
C LEU A 178 -12.72 6.37 -39.74
N LYS A 179 -11.56 6.74 -40.27
CA LYS A 179 -10.48 5.79 -40.60
C LYS A 179 -9.61 5.49 -39.39
N LYS A 180 -8.98 4.32 -39.37
CA LYS A 180 -7.92 4.01 -38.38
C LYS A 180 -6.79 5.04 -38.48
N THR A 181 -6.21 5.52 -37.38
CA THR A 181 -6.28 4.98 -36.01
C THR A 181 -7.35 5.66 -35.13
N PHE A 182 -8.19 4.87 -34.46
CA PHE A 182 -9.26 5.36 -33.58
C PHE A 182 -9.40 4.52 -32.30
N LEU A 183 -10.11 5.07 -31.32
CA LEU A 183 -10.53 4.42 -30.09
C LEU A 183 -11.98 3.91 -30.22
N GLU A 184 -12.29 2.80 -29.58
CA GLU A 184 -13.64 2.29 -29.33
C GLU A 184 -13.88 2.32 -27.82
N LYS A 185 -14.87 3.11 -27.38
CA LYS A 185 -15.26 3.28 -25.98
C LYS A 185 -16.66 2.70 -25.75
N PRO A 186 -16.89 1.88 -24.72
CA PRO A 186 -18.25 1.50 -24.32
C PRO A 186 -19.10 2.74 -24.03
N VAL A 187 -20.40 2.70 -24.32
CA VAL A 187 -21.31 3.80 -23.95
C VAL A 187 -21.45 3.96 -22.43
N ASP A 188 -21.29 2.88 -21.66
CA ASP A 188 -21.21 2.92 -20.20
C ASP A 188 -19.90 3.58 -19.75
N SER A 189 -20.01 4.67 -18.99
CA SER A 189 -18.86 5.42 -18.46
C SER A 189 -18.08 4.65 -17.38
N GLU A 190 -18.72 3.71 -16.67
CA GLU A 190 -18.08 2.88 -15.66
C GLU A 190 -17.34 1.67 -16.28
N ASP A 191 -17.63 1.34 -17.54
CA ASP A 191 -16.82 0.39 -18.30
C ASP A 191 -15.58 1.09 -18.86
N HIS A 192 -14.41 0.59 -18.44
CA HIS A 192 -13.10 1.11 -18.79
C HIS A 192 -12.36 0.23 -19.81
N ASN A 193 -13.03 -0.73 -20.43
CA ASN A 193 -12.48 -1.59 -21.48
C ASN A 193 -12.51 -0.84 -22.82
N ILE A 194 -11.49 -0.01 -23.04
CA ILE A 194 -11.37 0.83 -24.24
C ILE A 194 -10.39 0.17 -25.21
N ASN A 195 -10.76 0.03 -26.48
CA ASN A 195 -9.89 -0.52 -27.50
C ASN A 195 -9.30 0.59 -28.38
N ILE A 196 -8.07 0.39 -28.87
CA ILE A 196 -7.43 1.23 -29.89
C ILE A 196 -7.16 0.33 -31.09
N TYR A 197 -7.52 0.78 -32.28
CA TYR A 197 -7.30 0.06 -33.53
C TYR A 197 -6.28 0.79 -34.40
N TYR A 198 -5.12 0.18 -34.63
CA TYR A 198 -4.03 0.79 -35.39
C TYR A 198 -4.21 0.56 -36.89
N SER A 199 -3.84 1.56 -37.70
CA SER A 199 -3.80 1.42 -39.15
C SER A 199 -2.71 0.43 -39.58
N ARG A 200 -2.82 -0.12 -40.80
CA ARG A 200 -1.78 -0.99 -41.39
C ARG A 200 -0.43 -0.28 -41.50
N GLU A 201 -0.43 1.03 -41.76
CA GLU A 201 0.77 1.88 -41.78
C GLU A 201 1.47 1.96 -40.42
N GLN A 202 0.74 1.77 -39.33
CA GLN A 202 1.25 1.74 -37.95
C GLN A 202 1.56 0.32 -37.46
N GLY A 203 1.54 -0.68 -38.34
CA GLY A 203 1.84 -2.08 -38.02
C GLY A 203 0.61 -2.96 -37.74
N GLY A 204 -0.61 -2.41 -37.81
CA GLY A 204 -1.85 -3.15 -37.58
C GLY A 204 -2.04 -3.60 -36.12
N GLY A 205 -3.02 -4.48 -35.91
CA GLY A 205 -3.46 -4.89 -34.58
C GLY A 205 -4.08 -3.74 -33.78
N GLY A 206 -4.09 -3.89 -32.45
CA GLY A 206 -4.72 -2.94 -31.56
C GLY A 206 -4.18 -3.00 -30.14
N ARG A 207 -4.77 -2.19 -29.26
CA ARG A 207 -4.41 -2.13 -27.84
C ARG A 207 -5.66 -2.09 -26.98
N ARG A 208 -5.68 -2.92 -25.95
CA ARG A 208 -6.78 -3.01 -24.97
C ARG A 208 -6.39 -2.24 -23.72
N LEU A 209 -7.11 -1.18 -23.42
CA LEU A 209 -7.00 -0.43 -22.17
C LEU A 209 -7.95 -1.05 -21.16
N PHE A 210 -7.53 -1.08 -19.90
CA PHE A 210 -8.31 -1.62 -18.81
C PHE A 210 -8.01 -0.88 -17.51
N ARG A 211 -8.89 -1.04 -16.52
CA ARG A 211 -8.68 -0.50 -15.19
C ARG A 211 -7.37 -1.06 -14.62
N LYS A 212 -6.46 -0.16 -14.20
CA LYS A 212 -5.09 -0.52 -13.78
C LYS A 212 -5.02 -1.76 -12.88
N VAL A 213 -4.18 -2.70 -13.30
CA VAL A 213 -3.80 -3.88 -12.51
C VAL A 213 -2.28 -3.86 -12.34
N GLY A 214 -1.81 -3.67 -11.12
CA GLY A 214 -0.37 -3.53 -10.83
C GLY A 214 0.26 -2.34 -11.56
N ASN A 215 1.21 -2.62 -12.46
CA ASN A 215 1.93 -1.62 -13.26
C ASN A 215 1.45 -1.52 -14.71
N LYS A 216 0.38 -2.23 -15.09
CA LYS A 216 -0.20 -2.18 -16.43
C LYS A 216 -1.53 -1.41 -16.43
N SER A 217 -1.77 -0.67 -17.50
CA SER A 217 -3.04 0.01 -17.83
C SER A 217 -3.54 -0.28 -19.25
N SER A 218 -2.74 -0.96 -20.06
CA SER A 218 -3.13 -1.47 -21.36
C SER A 218 -2.19 -2.58 -21.83
N GLU A 219 -2.59 -3.30 -22.88
CA GLU A 219 -1.81 -4.36 -23.51
C GLU A 219 -2.02 -4.36 -25.03
N PHE A 220 -0.96 -4.61 -25.80
CA PHE A 220 -1.04 -4.74 -27.25
C PHE A 220 -1.59 -6.12 -27.63
N ASP A 221 -2.49 -6.15 -28.60
CA ASP A 221 -3.13 -7.33 -29.14
C ASP A 221 -2.98 -7.32 -30.67
N PRO A 222 -2.14 -8.20 -31.24
CA PRO A 222 -1.90 -8.22 -32.69
C PRO A 222 -3.14 -8.66 -33.49
N ASP A 223 -4.06 -9.40 -32.87
CA ASP A 223 -5.25 -9.94 -33.51
C ASP A 223 -6.44 -8.96 -33.45
N LEU A 224 -6.31 -7.87 -32.67
CA LEU A 224 -7.32 -6.82 -32.53
C LEU A 224 -7.37 -5.92 -33.77
N SER A 225 -8.07 -6.39 -34.81
CA SER A 225 -8.17 -5.71 -36.09
C SER A 225 -9.55 -5.11 -36.37
N ILE A 226 -10.63 -5.78 -35.98
CA ILE A 226 -12.00 -5.34 -36.29
C ILE A 226 -12.73 -4.96 -34.98
N PRO A 227 -13.44 -3.81 -34.95
CA PRO A 227 -14.32 -3.42 -33.85
C PRO A 227 -15.38 -4.45 -33.45
N ALA A 228 -15.88 -4.35 -32.22
CA ALA A 228 -16.93 -5.24 -31.74
C ALA A 228 -18.24 -5.05 -32.54
N GLN A 229 -18.85 -6.15 -32.96
CA GLN A 229 -20.09 -6.12 -33.75
C GLN A 229 -21.34 -6.00 -32.85
N ASP A 230 -21.26 -6.51 -31.63
CA ASP A 230 -22.28 -6.42 -30.59
C ASP A 230 -22.03 -5.24 -29.65
N GLY A 231 -23.06 -4.81 -28.91
CA GLY A 231 -22.99 -3.68 -27.97
C GLY A 231 -23.17 -2.29 -28.60
N SER A 232 -23.12 -1.24 -27.78
CA SER A 232 -23.18 0.15 -28.22
C SER A 232 -21.83 0.83 -27.91
N TRP A 233 -21.31 1.59 -28.87
CA TRP A 233 -19.93 2.10 -28.81
C TRP A 233 -19.80 3.54 -29.32
N ILE A 234 -18.81 4.24 -28.79
CA ILE A 234 -18.33 5.52 -29.29
C ILE A 234 -16.97 5.29 -29.93
N TYR A 235 -16.87 5.65 -31.20
CA TYR A 235 -15.65 5.58 -31.98
C TYR A 235 -15.05 6.97 -32.09
N GLU A 236 -13.89 7.18 -31.49
CA GLU A 236 -13.26 8.49 -31.34
C GLU A 236 -11.90 8.51 -32.01
N GLN A 237 -11.57 9.58 -32.73
CA GLN A 237 -10.26 9.70 -33.38
C GLN A 237 -9.12 9.67 -32.34
N LEU A 238 -8.07 8.86 -32.59
CA LEU A 238 -6.88 8.89 -31.74
C LEU A 238 -6.08 10.16 -32.00
N MET A 239 -6.09 11.06 -31.02
CA MET A 239 -5.42 12.35 -31.15
C MET A 239 -3.92 12.24 -30.78
N PRO A 240 -2.99 12.67 -31.65
CA PRO A 240 -1.56 12.62 -31.35
C PRO A 240 -1.19 13.75 -30.38
N THR A 241 -1.02 13.41 -29.11
CA THR A 241 -0.65 14.35 -28.05
C THR A 241 0.81 14.81 -28.17
N GLU A 242 1.10 16.06 -27.81
CA GLU A 242 2.44 16.65 -27.92
C GLU A 242 3.51 15.94 -27.05
N ASN A 243 3.13 15.42 -25.87
CA ASN A 243 4.06 14.80 -24.92
C ASN A 243 3.71 13.34 -24.55
N SER A 244 2.74 12.70 -25.21
CA SER A 244 2.24 11.38 -24.80
C SER A 244 1.68 11.36 -23.36
N GLU A 245 1.05 12.46 -22.96
CA GLU A 245 0.51 12.69 -21.62
C GLU A 245 -0.97 13.07 -21.67
N ASP A 246 -1.73 12.60 -20.68
CA ASP A 246 -3.10 13.05 -20.43
C ASP A 246 -3.06 14.15 -19.35
N VAL A 247 -3.82 15.24 -19.53
CA VAL A 247 -4.02 16.27 -18.52
C VAL A 247 -5.25 15.90 -17.70
N LYS A 248 -5.06 15.62 -16.40
CA LYS A 248 -6.15 15.43 -15.45
C LYS A 248 -6.49 16.75 -14.79
N VAL A 249 -7.74 17.19 -14.92
CA VAL A 249 -8.22 18.47 -14.40
C VAL A 249 -9.20 18.23 -13.24
N TYR A 250 -9.11 19.05 -12.20
CA TYR A 250 -9.92 18.96 -10.98
C TYR A 250 -10.45 20.35 -10.63
N THR A 251 -11.77 20.52 -10.68
CA THR A 251 -12.43 21.79 -10.37
C THR A 251 -12.87 21.83 -8.91
N VAL A 252 -12.91 23.04 -8.34
CA VAL A 252 -13.64 23.37 -7.12
C VAL A 252 -14.51 24.58 -7.43
N GLY A 253 -15.70 24.29 -7.94
CA GLY A 253 -16.58 25.25 -8.60
C GLY A 253 -15.96 25.78 -9.89
N SER A 254 -16.55 26.86 -10.40
CA SER A 254 -16.07 27.53 -11.62
C SER A 254 -14.86 28.45 -11.42
N THR A 255 -14.37 28.58 -10.18
CA THR A 255 -13.41 29.63 -9.79
C THR A 255 -12.04 29.09 -9.36
N TYR A 256 -11.90 27.79 -9.22
CA TYR A 256 -10.62 27.17 -8.90
C TYR A 256 -10.49 25.86 -9.67
N VAL A 257 -9.30 25.66 -10.24
CA VAL A 257 -8.96 24.47 -11.00
C VAL A 257 -7.51 24.11 -10.73
N HIS A 258 -7.26 22.82 -10.56
CA HIS A 258 -5.92 22.22 -10.49
C HIS A 258 -5.77 21.21 -11.61
N ALA A 259 -4.58 21.12 -12.21
CA ALA A 259 -4.29 20.16 -13.25
C ALA A 259 -2.97 19.42 -13.01
N GLU A 260 -2.95 18.16 -13.40
CA GLU A 260 -1.77 17.29 -13.34
C GLU A 260 -1.63 16.51 -14.63
N THR A 261 -0.42 16.42 -15.20
CA THR A 261 -0.16 15.49 -16.30
C THR A 261 0.25 14.12 -15.77
N ARG A 262 -0.07 13.10 -16.57
CA ARG A 262 0.38 11.72 -16.39
C ARG A 262 0.68 11.10 -17.75
N LYS A 263 1.50 10.05 -17.77
CA LYS A 263 1.73 9.27 -18.99
C LYS A 263 0.40 8.67 -19.49
N SER A 264 0.12 8.85 -20.78
CA SER A 264 -1.09 8.33 -21.41
C SER A 264 -1.08 6.79 -21.45
N PRO A 265 -2.21 6.11 -21.17
CA PRO A 265 -2.30 4.65 -21.26
C PRO A 265 -2.24 4.14 -22.71
N THR A 266 -2.37 5.03 -23.70
CA THR A 266 -2.38 4.72 -25.14
C THR A 266 -0.99 4.36 -25.70
N VAL A 267 0.08 4.64 -24.95
CA VAL A 267 1.48 4.48 -25.38
C VAL A 267 1.94 3.03 -25.29
N ASP A 268 2.42 2.58 -24.12
CA ASP A 268 2.93 1.23 -23.89
C ASP A 268 2.17 0.49 -22.78
N GLY A 269 1.26 1.17 -22.08
CA GLY A 269 0.50 0.62 -20.96
C GLY A 269 1.27 0.52 -19.64
N LEU A 270 2.53 0.97 -19.58
CA LEU A 270 3.35 0.91 -18.38
C LEU A 270 3.16 2.15 -17.50
N VAL A 271 2.80 1.90 -16.24
CA VAL A 271 2.60 2.94 -15.23
C VAL A 271 3.93 3.32 -14.61
N LYS A 272 4.39 4.55 -14.86
CA LYS A 272 5.56 5.10 -14.18
C LYS A 272 5.22 5.39 -12.72
N ARG A 273 6.00 4.82 -11.80
CA ARG A 273 5.85 5.03 -10.35
C ARG A 273 7.10 5.65 -9.74
N ASN A 274 6.92 6.48 -8.72
CA ASN A 274 8.00 7.00 -7.91
C ASN A 274 8.53 5.92 -6.93
N THR A 275 9.54 6.27 -6.15
CA THR A 275 10.16 5.39 -5.15
C THR A 275 9.20 4.93 -4.04
N GLU A 276 8.09 5.65 -3.83
CA GLU A 276 7.00 5.29 -2.91
C GLU A 276 5.93 4.39 -3.55
N GLY A 277 6.09 4.00 -4.81
CA GLY A 277 5.12 3.21 -5.55
C GLY A 277 3.88 4.00 -6.00
N LYS A 278 3.86 5.33 -5.90
CA LYS A 278 2.79 6.18 -6.43
C LYS A 278 3.03 6.49 -7.89
N GLU A 279 1.96 6.57 -8.68
CA GLU A 279 2.06 7.02 -10.08
C GLU A 279 2.69 8.41 -10.14
N ILE A 280 3.67 8.58 -11.03
CA ILE A 280 4.32 9.88 -11.26
C ILE A 280 3.33 10.81 -11.93
N ARG A 281 3.19 12.01 -11.38
CA ARG A 281 2.36 13.09 -11.90
C ARG A 281 3.12 14.40 -11.79
N TYR A 282 2.87 15.29 -12.73
CA TYR A 282 3.47 16.62 -12.73
C TYR A 282 2.37 17.66 -12.70
N VAL A 283 2.53 18.72 -11.89
CA VAL A 283 1.58 19.83 -11.89
C VAL A 283 1.61 20.49 -13.27
N ALA A 284 0.43 20.74 -13.83
CA ALA A 284 0.27 21.36 -15.14
C ALA A 284 -0.37 22.74 -14.98
N GLU A 285 0.24 23.76 -15.59
CA GLU A 285 -0.39 25.07 -15.69
C GLU A 285 -1.44 25.06 -16.79
N LEU A 286 -2.63 25.61 -16.51
CA LEU A 286 -3.73 25.71 -17.46
C LEU A 286 -3.74 27.08 -18.13
N THR A 287 -4.03 27.11 -19.43
CA THR A 287 -4.29 28.35 -20.18
C THR A 287 -5.64 28.95 -19.78
N GLU A 288 -5.89 30.22 -20.12
CA GLU A 288 -7.20 30.85 -19.88
C GLU A 288 -8.34 30.14 -20.63
N GLU A 289 -8.07 29.60 -21.82
CA GLU A 289 -9.03 28.78 -22.55
C GLU A 289 -9.37 27.50 -21.79
N GLU A 290 -8.37 26.80 -21.25
CA GLU A 290 -8.56 25.58 -20.48
C GLU A 290 -9.27 25.83 -19.14
N LYS A 291 -9.00 26.97 -18.49
CA LYS A 291 -9.75 27.41 -17.30
C LYS A 291 -11.22 27.68 -17.65
N ASN A 292 -11.50 28.31 -18.78
CA ASN A 292 -12.86 28.53 -19.24
C ASN A 292 -13.57 27.20 -19.57
N ILE A 293 -12.88 26.26 -20.24
CA ILE A 293 -13.37 24.89 -20.44
C ILE A 293 -13.73 24.25 -19.10
N SER A 294 -12.83 24.34 -18.12
CA SER A 294 -13.04 23.77 -16.78
C SER A 294 -14.27 24.36 -16.08
N ALA A 295 -14.46 25.68 -16.18
CA ALA A 295 -15.62 26.37 -15.62
C ALA A 295 -16.93 25.93 -16.30
N LYS A 296 -16.93 25.80 -17.64
CA LYS A 296 -18.07 25.29 -18.41
C LYS A 296 -18.43 23.87 -18.01
N VAL A 297 -17.45 22.96 -17.91
CA VAL A 297 -17.67 21.56 -17.50
C VAL A 297 -18.30 21.51 -16.10
N SER A 298 -17.71 22.19 -15.12
CA SER A 298 -18.25 22.23 -13.75
C SER A 298 -19.70 22.76 -13.72
N ALA A 299 -19.98 23.84 -14.45
CA ALA A 299 -21.31 24.45 -14.51
C ALA A 299 -22.34 23.57 -15.23
N ALA A 300 -21.99 23.01 -16.39
CA ALA A 300 -22.89 22.24 -17.24
C ALA A 300 -23.38 20.94 -16.58
N PHE A 301 -22.50 20.27 -15.83
CA PHE A 301 -22.83 19.03 -15.11
C PHE A 301 -23.33 19.28 -13.68
N GLY A 302 -23.37 20.53 -13.21
CA GLY A 302 -23.77 20.86 -11.84
C GLY A 302 -22.84 20.27 -10.77
N GLN A 303 -21.58 19.99 -11.13
CA GLN A 303 -20.60 19.37 -10.26
C GLN A 303 -19.57 20.42 -9.83
N MET A 304 -19.68 20.93 -8.60
CA MET A 304 -18.70 21.86 -8.04
C MET A 304 -17.33 21.17 -7.93
N ILE A 305 -17.29 19.99 -7.30
CA ILE A 305 -16.12 19.12 -7.29
C ILE A 305 -16.21 18.19 -8.49
N CYS A 306 -15.43 18.47 -9.55
CA CYS A 306 -15.47 17.69 -10.78
C CYS A 306 -14.06 17.34 -11.27
N GLY A 307 -13.85 16.08 -11.64
CA GLY A 307 -12.66 15.61 -12.35
C GLY A 307 -12.98 15.32 -13.81
N PHE A 308 -12.09 15.68 -14.71
CA PHE A 308 -12.18 15.33 -16.13
C PHE A 308 -10.78 15.22 -16.76
N ASP A 309 -10.69 14.52 -17.89
CA ASP A 309 -9.44 14.32 -18.63
C ASP A 309 -9.47 15.12 -19.94
N MET A 310 -8.29 15.63 -20.32
CA MET A 310 -8.11 16.51 -21.46
C MET A 310 -6.80 16.20 -22.19
N LEU A 311 -6.79 16.37 -23.51
CA LEU A 311 -5.62 16.23 -24.37
C LEU A 311 -5.22 17.56 -24.97
N ARG A 312 -3.91 17.84 -25.01
CA ARG A 312 -3.32 18.99 -25.72
C ARG A 312 -2.76 18.53 -27.06
N VAL A 313 -3.28 19.09 -28.14
CA VAL A 313 -2.98 18.69 -29.52
C VAL A 313 -2.90 19.93 -30.39
N GLN A 314 -1.69 20.22 -30.90
CA GLN A 314 -1.44 21.33 -31.82
C GLN A 314 -1.95 22.67 -31.27
N GLY A 315 -1.66 22.94 -29.99
CA GLY A 315 -2.09 24.17 -29.32
C GLY A 315 -3.59 24.27 -28.99
N LYS A 316 -4.38 23.22 -29.20
CA LYS A 316 -5.79 23.13 -28.78
C LYS A 316 -5.99 22.07 -27.70
N SER A 317 -7.06 22.24 -26.92
CA SER A 317 -7.37 21.35 -25.80
C SER A 317 -8.73 20.68 -25.98
N TYR A 318 -8.76 19.35 -25.84
CA TYR A 318 -9.95 18.52 -26.08
C TYR A 318 -10.29 17.69 -24.85
N VAL A 319 -11.51 17.81 -24.34
CA VAL A 319 -12.02 16.97 -23.25
C VAL A 319 -12.34 15.58 -23.78
N ILE A 320 -11.85 14.55 -23.08
CA ILE A 320 -11.98 13.14 -23.51
C ILE A 320 -12.80 12.27 -22.56
N ASP A 321 -13.00 12.73 -21.32
CA ASP A 321 -13.73 12.00 -20.27
C ASP A 321 -14.13 12.95 -19.12
N VAL A 322 -15.35 12.84 -18.59
CA VAL A 322 -15.85 13.61 -17.43
C VAL A 322 -16.30 12.63 -16.36
N ASN A 323 -15.65 12.67 -15.20
CA ASN A 323 -15.81 11.65 -14.15
C ASN A 323 -16.77 12.08 -13.01
N GLY A 324 -17.14 13.36 -12.95
CA GLY A 324 -17.83 13.90 -11.77
C GLY A 324 -16.91 13.95 -10.55
N TRP A 325 -17.36 13.44 -9.40
CA TRP A 325 -16.65 13.60 -8.12
C TRP A 325 -15.22 13.03 -8.13
N SER A 326 -14.21 13.91 -7.98
CA SER A 326 -12.81 13.51 -7.94
C SER A 326 -11.95 14.52 -7.18
N PHE A 327 -11.01 14.00 -6.38
CA PHE A 327 -10.03 14.81 -5.65
C PHE A 327 -8.60 14.55 -6.12
N VAL A 328 -7.79 15.60 -6.06
CA VAL A 328 -6.33 15.53 -6.18
C VAL A 328 -5.76 14.71 -5.02
N LYS A 329 -4.67 13.99 -5.26
CA LYS A 329 -4.04 13.13 -4.26
C LYS A 329 -2.67 13.67 -3.87
N GLY A 330 -2.49 13.94 -2.58
CA GLY A 330 -1.20 14.29 -1.99
C GLY A 330 -0.76 15.74 -2.21
N ASN A 331 -1.70 16.64 -2.51
CA ASN A 331 -1.42 18.06 -2.70
C ASN A 331 -2.09 18.88 -1.58
N GLU A 332 -1.30 19.38 -0.63
CA GLU A 332 -1.83 20.12 0.52
C GLU A 332 -2.45 21.47 0.13
N HIS A 333 -1.87 22.17 -0.85
CA HIS A 333 -2.42 23.43 -1.35
C HIS A 333 -3.81 23.23 -1.97
N TYR A 334 -4.01 22.17 -2.75
CA TYR A 334 -5.33 21.80 -3.26
C TYR A 334 -6.32 21.53 -2.13
N TYR A 335 -5.91 20.82 -1.07
CA TYR A 335 -6.79 20.54 0.07
C TYR A 335 -7.18 21.81 0.82
N ASP A 336 -6.24 22.76 0.99
CA ASP A 336 -6.49 24.07 1.61
C ASP A 336 -7.52 24.87 0.79
N GLU A 337 -7.26 25.05 -0.52
CA GLU A 337 -8.18 25.79 -1.41
C GLU A 337 -9.54 25.11 -1.53
N CYS A 338 -9.57 23.78 -1.62
CA CYS A 338 -10.83 23.03 -1.70
C CYS A 338 -11.68 23.25 -0.44
N ALA A 339 -11.10 23.06 0.76
CA ALA A 339 -11.80 23.25 2.02
C ALA A 339 -12.28 24.70 2.21
N LYS A 340 -11.45 25.69 1.84
CA LYS A 340 -11.80 27.11 1.88
C LYS A 340 -13.00 27.42 1.00
N ARG A 341 -13.00 27.01 -0.26
CA ARG A 341 -14.11 27.30 -1.19
C ARG A 341 -15.40 26.57 -0.81
N LEU A 342 -15.31 25.35 -0.29
CA LEU A 342 -16.46 24.64 0.27
C LEU A 342 -17.05 25.40 1.46
N SER A 343 -16.20 25.82 2.41
CA SER A 343 -16.62 26.64 3.55
C SER A 343 -17.31 27.93 3.08
N ASP A 344 -16.71 28.66 2.14
CA ASP A 344 -17.31 29.89 1.59
C ASP A 344 -18.66 29.62 0.91
N ALA A 345 -18.79 28.50 0.18
CA ALA A 345 -20.05 28.11 -0.47
C ALA A 345 -21.13 27.80 0.57
N PHE A 346 -20.78 27.06 1.63
CA PHE A 346 -21.66 26.75 2.75
C PHE A 346 -22.15 28.02 3.44
N LEU A 347 -21.24 28.90 3.86
CA LEU A 347 -21.59 30.14 4.55
C LEU A 347 -22.40 31.10 3.66
N ARG A 348 -22.07 31.21 2.36
CA ARG A 348 -22.91 31.97 1.41
C ARG A 348 -24.30 31.37 1.24
N SER A 349 -24.43 30.06 1.26
CA SER A 349 -25.75 29.41 1.16
C SER A 349 -26.62 29.73 2.36
N VAL A 350 -26.04 29.78 3.57
CA VAL A 350 -26.74 30.18 4.80
C VAL A 350 -27.27 31.61 4.71
N GLN A 351 -26.47 32.56 4.21
CA GLN A 351 -26.89 33.96 4.03
C GLN A 351 -28.09 34.11 3.08
N ARG A 352 -28.32 33.14 2.20
CA ARG A 352 -29.41 33.14 1.22
C ARG A 352 -30.63 32.33 1.68
N ARG A 353 -30.56 31.65 2.83
CA ARG A 353 -31.69 30.89 3.38
C ARG A 353 -32.67 31.81 4.09
N PRO A 354 -33.99 31.60 3.94
CA PRO A 354 -34.95 32.00 4.97
C PRO A 354 -34.58 31.31 6.29
N SER A 355 -34.72 31.99 7.44
CA SER A 355 -34.19 31.60 8.77
C SER A 355 -34.68 30.26 9.39
N THR A 356 -35.18 29.31 8.61
CA THR A 356 -35.84 28.09 9.10
C THR A 356 -35.45 26.88 8.23
N THR A 357 -34.64 25.96 8.76
CA THR A 357 -34.51 24.61 8.17
C THR A 357 -34.07 23.56 9.19
N ILE A 358 -33.20 23.90 10.16
CA ILE A 358 -32.80 22.96 11.21
C ILE A 358 -33.92 22.73 12.25
N HIS A 359 -34.78 23.73 12.49
CA HIS A 359 -35.84 23.64 13.50
C HIS A 359 -36.94 22.60 13.20
N ASP A 360 -37.02 22.08 11.96
CA ASP A 360 -38.02 21.09 11.52
C ASP A 360 -37.48 19.65 11.50
N ILE A 361 -36.22 19.42 11.91
CA ILE A 361 -35.65 18.06 11.98
C ILE A 361 -36.26 17.33 13.20
N PRO A 362 -36.94 16.18 13.02
CA PRO A 362 -37.45 15.39 14.12
C PRO A 362 -36.34 15.02 15.10
N ARG A 363 -36.58 15.19 16.41
CA ARG A 363 -35.58 14.91 17.46
C ARG A 363 -34.92 13.53 17.31
N GLY A 364 -35.67 12.50 16.92
CA GLY A 364 -35.16 11.13 16.80
C GLY A 364 -34.05 10.92 15.76
N ILE A 365 -33.92 11.81 14.77
CA ILE A 365 -32.92 11.74 13.70
C ILE A 365 -32.02 12.98 13.66
N ALA A 366 -32.08 13.74 14.75
CA ALA A 366 -31.23 14.88 14.92
C ALA A 366 -29.74 14.45 14.87
N PRO A 367 -28.83 15.31 14.41
CA PRO A 367 -27.39 15.05 14.30
C PRO A 367 -26.75 14.35 15.52
N GLU A 368 -27.25 14.64 16.72
CA GLU A 368 -26.83 14.04 17.98
C GLU A 368 -27.19 12.55 18.12
N ASN A 369 -28.25 12.09 17.43
CA ASN A 369 -28.78 10.73 17.46
C ASN A 369 -28.29 9.85 16.30
N SER A 370 -27.44 10.38 15.41
CA SER A 370 -26.82 9.60 14.34
C SER A 370 -25.94 8.48 14.89
N TRP A 371 -25.76 7.39 14.13
CA TRP A 371 -24.79 6.34 14.46
C TRP A 371 -23.38 6.93 14.60
N ARG A 372 -22.88 7.05 15.84
CA ARG A 372 -21.52 7.50 16.15
C ARG A 372 -20.68 6.34 16.67
N LEU A 373 -19.39 6.35 16.35
CA LEU A 373 -18.47 5.33 16.83
C LEU A 373 -18.31 5.43 18.35
N LYS A 374 -18.82 4.44 19.10
CA LYS A 374 -18.74 4.37 20.57
C LYS A 374 -17.37 3.92 21.09
N GLY A 375 -16.60 3.18 20.30
CA GLY A 375 -15.30 2.73 20.74
C GLY A 375 -14.42 2.27 19.61
N PHE A 376 -13.11 2.35 19.82
CA PHE A 376 -12.11 1.93 18.85
C PHE A 376 -11.07 1.03 19.55
N ALA A 377 -11.04 -0.24 19.14
CA ALA A 377 -10.01 -1.19 19.53
C ALA A 377 -9.14 -1.56 18.33
N ALA A 378 -7.82 -1.56 18.50
CA ALA A 378 -6.91 -1.97 17.43
C ALA A 378 -5.65 -2.66 17.97
N VAL A 379 -5.18 -3.66 17.22
CA VAL A 379 -3.94 -4.40 17.48
C VAL A 379 -2.94 -4.10 16.37
N PHE A 380 -1.75 -3.65 16.75
CA PHE A 380 -0.67 -3.28 15.86
C PHE A 380 0.55 -4.16 16.11
N ARG A 381 1.21 -4.60 15.04
CA ARG A 381 2.60 -5.08 15.13
C ARG A 381 3.57 -3.89 15.15
N HIS A 382 4.80 -4.12 15.62
CA HIS A 382 5.87 -3.13 15.51
C HIS A 382 6.12 -2.67 14.06
N ALA A 383 6.65 -1.45 13.90
CA ALA A 383 7.09 -0.89 12.63
C ALA A 383 8.42 -1.50 12.15
N ASP A 384 8.99 -0.94 11.08
CA ASP A 384 10.25 -1.38 10.49
C ASP A 384 11.42 -1.38 11.50
N ARG A 385 12.29 -2.39 11.35
CA ARG A 385 13.38 -2.68 12.27
C ARG A 385 14.57 -3.34 11.55
N THR A 386 15.74 -3.31 12.17
CA THR A 386 16.91 -4.05 11.66
C THR A 386 16.74 -5.57 11.78
N PRO A 387 17.28 -6.39 10.86
CA PRO A 387 17.32 -7.84 11.00
C PRO A 387 18.00 -8.27 12.31
N LYS A 388 17.43 -9.27 13.00
CA LYS A 388 18.07 -9.84 14.18
C LYS A 388 19.18 -10.77 13.72
N ASN A 389 20.42 -10.46 14.10
CA ASN A 389 21.61 -11.19 13.68
C ASN A 389 22.29 -11.86 14.88
N LYS A 390 23.05 -12.92 14.57
CA LYS A 390 23.89 -13.60 15.54
C LYS A 390 25.19 -14.04 14.87
N HIS A 391 26.31 -13.75 15.52
CA HIS A 391 27.62 -14.28 15.16
C HIS A 391 28.07 -15.24 16.25
N LYS A 392 28.57 -16.41 15.86
CA LYS A 392 29.02 -17.46 16.77
C LYS A 392 30.43 -17.87 16.40
N ILE A 393 31.32 -17.83 17.37
CA ILE A 393 32.67 -18.42 17.24
C ILE A 393 32.94 -19.37 18.41
N SER A 394 33.80 -20.35 18.16
CA SER A 394 34.38 -21.21 19.19
C SER A 394 35.87 -20.93 19.28
N LEU A 395 36.39 -20.74 20.50
CA LEU A 395 37.82 -20.47 20.75
C LEU A 395 38.28 -21.02 22.10
N ILE A 396 39.61 -21.08 22.30
CA ILE A 396 40.24 -21.41 23.58
C ILE A 396 41.37 -20.40 23.86
N ALA A 397 40.99 -19.16 24.19
CA ALA A 397 41.95 -18.09 24.47
C ALA A 397 41.83 -17.58 25.90
N GLN A 398 42.97 -17.45 26.59
CA GLN A 398 43.03 -17.04 28.00
C GLN A 398 42.29 -15.72 28.30
N PRO A 399 42.38 -14.66 27.47
CA PRO A 399 41.61 -13.43 27.72
C PRO A 399 40.09 -13.62 27.73
N PHE A 400 39.55 -14.61 27.00
CA PHE A 400 38.14 -14.95 27.05
C PHE A 400 37.77 -15.88 28.22
N VAL A 401 38.72 -16.70 28.70
CA VAL A 401 38.53 -17.50 29.93
C VAL A 401 38.40 -16.57 31.13
N GLU A 402 39.21 -15.52 31.19
CA GLU A 402 39.16 -14.49 32.24
C GLU A 402 37.79 -13.80 32.32
N LEU A 403 37.10 -13.61 31.19
CA LEU A 403 35.75 -13.03 31.16
C LEU A 403 34.71 -13.86 31.91
N LEU A 404 34.94 -15.16 32.15
CA LEU A 404 34.03 -15.99 32.94
C LEU A 404 34.12 -15.71 34.44
N GLY A 405 35.21 -15.11 34.92
CA GLY A 405 35.43 -14.89 36.36
C GLY A 405 35.34 -16.17 37.20
N GLY A 406 35.68 -17.33 36.61
CA GLY A 406 35.55 -18.64 37.25
C GLY A 406 34.16 -19.30 37.13
N SER A 407 33.19 -18.66 36.47
CA SER A 407 31.86 -19.24 36.23
C SER A 407 31.93 -20.50 35.34
N THR A 408 31.24 -21.56 35.75
CA THR A 408 31.01 -22.77 34.94
C THR A 408 29.75 -22.66 34.06
N GLN A 409 29.04 -21.54 34.14
CA GLN A 409 27.79 -21.26 33.42
C GLN A 409 27.97 -20.12 32.40
N GLU A 410 27.01 -19.98 31.47
CA GLU A 410 27.00 -18.90 30.48
C GLU A 410 27.00 -17.52 31.14
N VAL A 411 27.92 -16.64 30.74
CA VAL A 411 27.98 -15.23 31.16
C VAL A 411 27.48 -14.34 30.01
N VAL A 412 26.60 -13.38 30.32
CA VAL A 412 25.98 -12.49 29.32
C VAL A 412 26.33 -11.03 29.58
N PHE A 413 27.06 -10.43 28.65
CA PHE A 413 27.46 -9.02 28.64
C PHE A 413 26.44 -8.21 27.83
N ARG A 414 25.87 -7.16 28.43
CA ARG A 414 24.83 -6.31 27.80
C ARG A 414 25.12 -4.82 27.89
N GLN A 415 25.74 -4.38 28.98
CA GLN A 415 26.00 -2.96 29.21
C GLN A 415 27.24 -2.50 28.43
N LYS A 416 27.30 -1.22 28.05
CA LYS A 416 28.42 -0.67 27.27
C LYS A 416 29.80 -0.99 27.86
N HIS A 417 29.98 -0.78 29.17
CA HIS A 417 31.25 -1.08 29.85
C HIS A 417 31.58 -2.59 29.82
N GLN A 418 30.57 -3.46 29.88
CA GLN A 418 30.74 -4.91 29.79
C GLN A 418 31.14 -5.35 28.38
N LEU A 419 30.53 -4.77 27.35
CA LEU A 419 30.90 -5.02 25.96
C LEU A 419 32.33 -4.54 25.66
N GLN A 420 32.76 -3.44 26.30
CA GLN A 420 34.14 -2.96 26.22
C GLN A 420 35.15 -3.97 26.80
N LEU A 421 34.80 -4.69 27.86
CA LEU A 421 35.66 -5.76 28.40
C LEU A 421 35.88 -6.88 27.36
N VAL A 422 34.82 -7.25 26.63
CA VAL A 422 34.93 -8.23 25.54
C VAL A 422 35.82 -7.68 24.41
N LEU A 423 35.66 -6.41 24.04
CA LEU A 423 36.50 -5.77 23.03
C LEU A 423 37.98 -5.74 23.42
N ASN A 424 38.27 -5.47 24.70
CA ASN A 424 39.62 -5.52 25.23
C ASN A 424 40.20 -6.94 25.19
N ALA A 425 39.39 -7.97 25.48
CA ALA A 425 39.81 -9.37 25.36
C ALA A 425 40.14 -9.75 23.91
N ILE A 426 39.37 -9.25 22.93
CA ILE A 426 39.65 -9.44 21.51
C ILE A 426 40.99 -8.82 21.12
N ASN A 427 41.24 -7.56 21.50
CA ASN A 427 42.50 -6.88 21.21
C ASN A 427 43.70 -7.62 21.79
N LYS A 428 43.61 -8.08 23.05
CA LYS A 428 44.66 -8.94 23.65
C LYS A 428 44.88 -10.24 22.87
N CYS A 429 43.81 -10.89 22.41
CA CYS A 429 43.94 -12.12 21.61
C CYS A 429 44.60 -11.87 20.25
N LEU A 430 44.32 -10.72 19.62
CA LEU A 430 44.96 -10.29 18.37
C LEU A 430 46.45 -9.99 18.58
N GLU A 431 46.80 -9.23 19.62
CA GLU A 431 48.19 -8.90 19.98
C GLU A 431 49.02 -10.15 20.26
N LEU A 432 48.45 -11.10 21.00
CA LEU A 432 49.11 -12.35 21.39
C LEU A 432 48.98 -13.49 20.36
N LYS A 433 48.29 -13.25 19.23
CA LYS A 433 48.04 -14.23 18.15
C LYS A 433 47.49 -15.58 18.64
N LEU A 434 46.55 -15.54 19.59
CA LEU A 434 46.03 -16.74 20.27
C LEU A 434 44.94 -17.50 19.48
N GLU A 435 44.45 -16.95 18.36
CA GLU A 435 43.38 -17.51 17.52
C GLU A 435 43.48 -17.03 16.07
N GLN A 436 42.63 -17.54 15.18
CA GLN A 436 42.52 -17.07 13.80
C GLN A 436 42.14 -15.58 13.73
N GLU A 437 43.03 -14.78 13.14
CA GLU A 437 42.89 -13.32 13.03
C GLU A 437 41.57 -12.89 12.38
N SER A 438 41.16 -13.54 11.29
CA SER A 438 39.92 -13.23 10.58
C SER A 438 38.66 -13.36 11.46
N LYS A 439 38.60 -14.36 12.35
CA LYS A 439 37.48 -14.55 13.29
C LYS A 439 37.43 -13.44 14.33
N LEU A 440 38.60 -13.06 14.87
CA LEU A 440 38.71 -12.00 15.86
C LEU A 440 38.43 -10.62 15.27
N LEU A 441 38.88 -10.34 14.04
CA LEU A 441 38.60 -9.10 13.33
C LEU A 441 37.10 -8.95 13.00
N ALA A 442 36.43 -10.02 12.56
CA ALA A 442 34.98 -10.00 12.36
C ALA A 442 34.25 -9.71 13.67
N LEU A 443 34.62 -10.39 14.76
CA LEU A 443 34.05 -10.16 16.08
C LEU A 443 34.29 -8.73 16.59
N LYS A 444 35.49 -8.19 16.34
CA LYS A 444 35.89 -6.81 16.67
C LYS A 444 35.01 -5.81 15.93
N GLU A 445 34.88 -5.94 14.61
CA GLU A 445 34.08 -5.03 13.79
C GLU A 445 32.61 -5.01 14.24
N ILE A 446 32.01 -6.17 14.49
CA ILE A 446 30.62 -6.25 15.00
C ILE A 446 30.49 -5.45 16.30
N LEU A 447 31.39 -5.64 17.26
CA LEU A 447 31.30 -4.95 18.54
C LEU A 447 31.59 -3.46 18.43
N GLU A 448 32.60 -3.03 17.68
CA GLU A 448 32.89 -1.61 17.47
C GLU A 448 31.73 -0.86 16.80
N ARG A 449 31.04 -1.51 15.86
CA ARG A 449 29.89 -0.92 15.16
C ARG A 449 28.61 -0.96 15.98
N LYS A 450 28.41 -1.99 16.82
CA LYS A 450 27.11 -2.30 17.43
C LYS A 450 27.08 -2.15 18.95
N CYS A 451 28.19 -1.86 19.64
CA CYS A 451 28.22 -1.78 21.11
C CYS A 451 27.32 -0.68 21.69
N GLU A 452 27.08 0.39 20.92
CA GLU A 452 26.17 1.48 21.31
C GLU A 452 24.69 1.11 21.13
N LEU A 453 24.39 0.04 20.38
CA LEU A 453 23.01 -0.38 20.20
C LEU A 453 22.51 -1.07 21.47
N PRO A 454 21.37 -0.64 22.03
CA PRO A 454 20.78 -1.28 23.20
C PRO A 454 20.56 -2.79 22.99
N GLY A 455 20.30 -3.21 21.75
CA GLY A 455 20.19 -4.59 21.24
C GLY A 455 21.30 -5.55 21.61
N THR A 456 22.51 -5.02 21.68
CA THR A 456 23.71 -5.83 21.53
C THR A 456 24.04 -6.56 22.82
N LYS A 457 24.29 -7.87 22.69
CA LYS A 457 24.74 -8.71 23.79
C LYS A 457 25.76 -9.74 23.34
N VAL A 458 26.72 -10.03 24.21
CA VAL A 458 27.68 -11.13 24.03
C VAL A 458 27.40 -12.19 25.08
N GLN A 459 27.26 -13.43 24.65
CA GLN A 459 27.14 -14.59 25.54
C GLN A 459 28.40 -15.42 25.42
N VAL A 460 29.12 -15.60 26.53
CA VAL A 460 30.30 -16.46 26.61
C VAL A 460 29.90 -17.71 27.36
N LYS A 461 29.86 -18.85 26.66
CA LYS A 461 29.43 -20.13 27.21
C LYS A 461 30.62 -21.10 27.28
N PRO A 462 31.02 -21.54 28.48
CA PRO A 462 32.00 -22.61 28.60
C PRO A 462 31.40 -23.96 28.22
N ILE A 463 32.17 -24.75 27.47
CA ILE A 463 31.85 -26.14 27.12
C ILE A 463 32.92 -27.01 27.74
N PHE A 464 32.52 -27.79 28.74
CA PHE A 464 33.39 -28.74 29.43
C PHE A 464 33.32 -30.11 28.76
N ASP A 465 34.44 -30.83 28.82
CA ASP A 465 34.49 -32.23 28.45
C ASP A 465 33.74 -33.09 29.48
N LYS A 466 32.96 -34.06 29.02
CA LYS A 466 32.04 -34.84 29.89
C LYS A 466 32.76 -35.82 30.81
N GLU A 467 33.98 -36.23 30.46
CA GLU A 467 34.74 -37.25 31.21
C GLU A 467 35.79 -36.60 32.12
N SER A 468 36.52 -35.61 31.59
CA SER A 468 37.63 -34.97 32.32
C SER A 468 37.22 -33.74 33.14
N ASN A 469 35.99 -33.23 33.00
CA ASN A 469 35.51 -31.98 33.58
C ASN A 469 36.42 -30.75 33.31
N LYS A 470 37.33 -30.84 32.34
CA LYS A 470 38.19 -29.72 31.91
C LYS A 470 37.48 -28.88 30.85
N LEU A 471 37.78 -27.58 30.83
CA LEU A 471 37.25 -26.67 29.82
C LEU A 471 37.77 -27.10 28.43
N ARG A 472 36.86 -27.51 27.55
CA ARG A 472 37.18 -27.93 26.19
C ARG A 472 37.21 -26.76 25.23
N LYS A 473 36.19 -25.89 25.27
CA LYS A 473 36.10 -24.69 24.42
C LYS A 473 35.16 -23.64 24.99
N LEU A 474 35.38 -22.38 24.59
CA LEU A 474 34.45 -21.28 24.82
C LEU A 474 33.65 -21.03 23.55
N GLN A 475 32.32 -20.97 23.68
CA GLN A 475 31.45 -20.49 22.61
C GLN A 475 31.09 -19.03 22.89
N VAL A 476 31.49 -18.13 22.00
CA VAL A 476 31.17 -16.71 22.06
C VAL A 476 30.07 -16.43 21.05
N ASN A 477 28.92 -15.96 21.53
CA ASN A 477 27.77 -15.60 20.71
C ASN A 477 27.48 -14.11 20.84
N VAL A 478 27.69 -13.34 19.77
CA VAL A 478 27.23 -11.95 19.70
C VAL A 478 25.86 -11.91 19.04
N LYS A 479 24.91 -11.21 19.64
CA LYS A 479 23.55 -11.02 19.10
C LYS A 479 23.24 -9.54 19.06
N TRP A 480 22.76 -9.06 17.92
CA TRP A 480 22.38 -7.67 17.70
C TRP A 480 21.19 -7.56 16.74
N GLY A 481 20.68 -6.34 16.59
CA GLY A 481 19.56 -6.04 15.68
C GLY A 481 18.18 -6.22 16.31
N GLY A 482 17.13 -6.05 15.51
CA GLY A 482 15.78 -5.80 16.02
C GLY A 482 15.59 -4.35 16.49
N GLU A 483 16.45 -3.44 16.06
CA GLU A 483 16.44 -2.02 16.43
C GLU A 483 15.44 -1.26 15.56
N PHE A 484 14.73 -0.32 16.17
CA PHE A 484 13.79 0.56 15.48
C PHE A 484 14.53 1.46 14.49
N THR A 485 14.11 1.47 13.22
CA THR A 485 14.82 2.19 12.15
C THR A 485 14.20 3.58 11.90
N HIS A 486 14.88 4.40 11.10
CA HIS A 486 14.33 5.64 10.57
C HIS A 486 13.03 5.41 9.78
N ALA A 487 12.94 4.31 9.02
CA ALA A 487 11.69 3.94 8.34
C ALA A 487 10.59 3.58 9.35
N GLY A 488 10.95 2.91 10.45
CA GLY A 488 10.02 2.62 11.55
C GLY A 488 9.44 3.90 12.17
N LEU A 489 10.27 4.93 12.34
CA LEU A 489 9.83 6.27 12.79
C LEU A 489 8.78 6.85 11.83
N HIS A 490 9.08 6.89 10.53
CA HIS A 490 8.16 7.41 9.52
C HIS A 490 6.84 6.62 9.45
N GLN A 491 6.90 5.29 9.49
CA GLN A 491 5.72 4.42 9.48
C GLN A 491 4.82 4.66 10.71
N SER A 492 5.42 4.73 11.90
CA SER A 492 4.69 4.94 13.15
C SER A 492 4.03 6.33 13.18
N ARG A 493 4.75 7.35 12.71
CA ARG A 493 4.24 8.71 12.56
C ARG A 493 3.07 8.78 11.57
N ASP A 494 3.26 8.29 10.34
CA ASP A 494 2.23 8.37 9.30
C ASP A 494 0.97 7.61 9.72
N LEU A 495 1.10 6.45 10.37
CA LEU A 495 -0.03 5.71 10.90
C LEU A 495 -0.77 6.49 12.00
N GLY A 496 -0.04 7.07 12.96
CA GLY A 496 -0.62 7.87 14.05
C GLY A 496 -1.36 9.12 13.54
N GLU A 497 -0.75 9.89 12.64
CA GLU A 497 -1.36 11.07 12.04
C GLU A 497 -2.60 10.72 11.21
N ASN A 498 -2.53 9.66 10.39
CA ASN A 498 -3.66 9.24 9.54
C ASN A 498 -4.82 8.69 10.37
N LEU A 499 -4.54 7.93 11.43
CA LEU A 499 -5.60 7.43 12.31
C LEU A 499 -6.24 8.56 13.12
N ARG A 500 -5.46 9.54 13.59
CA ARG A 500 -5.99 10.75 14.23
C ARG A 500 -6.97 11.48 13.30
N LYS A 501 -6.57 11.71 12.06
CA LYS A 501 -7.44 12.38 11.07
C LYS A 501 -8.75 11.62 10.85
N ASP A 502 -8.72 10.29 10.86
CA ASP A 502 -9.91 9.45 10.69
C ASP A 502 -10.83 9.51 11.93
N ILE A 503 -10.28 9.32 13.12
CA ILE A 503 -11.04 9.36 14.38
C ILE A 503 -11.63 10.76 14.65
N ASN A 504 -10.92 11.84 14.29
CA ASN A 504 -11.46 13.20 14.39
C ASN A 504 -12.79 13.36 13.65
N ILE A 505 -12.92 12.71 12.48
CA ILE A 505 -14.11 12.82 11.63
C ILE A 505 -15.20 11.85 12.11
N LEU A 506 -14.82 10.66 12.58
CA LEU A 506 -15.78 9.65 13.05
C LEU A 506 -16.40 10.03 14.40
N ASN A 507 -15.56 10.35 15.38
CA ASN A 507 -15.97 10.81 16.70
C ASN A 507 -14.77 11.36 17.48
N LYS A 508 -14.64 12.69 17.56
CA LYS A 508 -13.56 13.36 18.32
C LYS A 508 -13.54 13.01 19.82
N HIS A 509 -14.65 12.55 20.39
CA HIS A 509 -14.70 12.21 21.82
C HIS A 509 -13.95 10.90 22.14
N LEU A 510 -13.55 10.13 21.13
CA LEU A 510 -12.72 8.93 21.30
C LEU A 510 -11.32 9.22 21.88
N TYR A 511 -10.88 10.48 21.90
CA TYR A 511 -9.61 10.87 22.53
C TYR A 511 -9.72 11.14 24.04
N GLU A 512 -10.93 11.20 24.59
CA GLU A 512 -11.12 11.53 26.01
C GLU A 512 -10.70 10.38 26.94
N ASP A 513 -10.79 9.13 26.46
CA ASP A 513 -10.29 7.94 27.17
C ASP A 513 -9.48 7.06 26.21
N VAL A 514 -8.16 7.34 26.14
CA VAL A 514 -7.20 6.56 25.36
C VAL A 514 -6.31 5.75 26.29
N LYS A 515 -6.30 4.43 26.12
CA LYS A 515 -5.31 3.55 26.75
C LYS A 515 -4.54 2.77 25.69
N ILE A 516 -3.22 2.74 25.86
CA ILE A 516 -2.33 2.01 24.96
C ILE A 516 -1.58 0.96 25.78
N TRP A 517 -1.62 -0.29 25.33
CA TRP A 517 -0.79 -1.37 25.85
C TRP A 517 0.34 -1.67 24.88
N SER A 518 1.53 -1.90 25.42
CA SER A 518 2.71 -2.26 24.63
C SER A 518 3.41 -3.49 25.21
N SER A 519 3.91 -4.33 24.31
CA SER A 519 4.92 -5.34 24.61
C SER A 519 6.16 -4.72 25.24
N SER A 520 6.86 -5.46 26.12
CA SER A 520 8.15 -5.01 26.66
C SER A 520 9.30 -5.08 25.64
N GLU A 521 9.05 -5.58 24.41
CA GLU A 521 10.01 -5.49 23.33
C GLU A 521 10.27 -4.04 22.92
N ARG A 522 11.52 -3.58 23.05
CA ARG A 522 11.92 -2.19 22.78
C ARG A 522 11.43 -1.61 21.45
N ARG A 523 11.48 -2.39 20.36
CA ARG A 523 10.98 -1.95 19.04
C ARG A 523 9.46 -1.74 19.02
N VAL A 524 8.72 -2.54 19.77
CA VAL A 524 7.27 -2.42 19.91
C VAL A 524 6.95 -1.19 20.76
N ARG A 525 7.68 -1.01 21.87
CA ARG A 525 7.56 0.18 22.71
C ARG A 525 7.89 1.47 21.96
N ALA A 526 8.98 1.50 21.18
CA ALA A 526 9.35 2.64 20.35
C ALA A 526 8.30 2.95 19.27
N THR A 527 7.72 1.91 18.65
CA THR A 527 6.61 2.06 17.70
C THR A 527 5.40 2.72 18.38
N ALA A 528 4.99 2.20 19.55
CA ALA A 528 3.86 2.70 20.31
C ALA A 528 4.08 4.15 20.79
N ASP A 529 5.28 4.47 21.25
CA ASP A 529 5.68 5.80 21.73
C ASP A 529 5.57 6.86 20.62
N VAL A 530 6.19 6.60 19.47
CA VAL A 530 6.09 7.49 18.30
C VAL A 530 4.64 7.61 17.84
N PHE A 531 3.96 6.48 17.65
CA PHE A 531 2.56 6.47 17.24
C PHE A 531 1.69 7.31 18.18
N ALA A 532 1.79 7.11 19.50
CA ALA A 532 0.97 7.78 20.50
C ALA A 532 1.14 9.29 20.46
N ARG A 533 2.38 9.79 20.31
CA ARG A 533 2.63 11.23 20.18
C ARG A 533 1.85 11.82 19.01
N TYR A 534 1.90 11.21 17.83
CA TYR A 534 1.21 11.75 16.65
C TYR A 534 -0.30 11.51 16.68
N PHE A 535 -0.73 10.35 17.20
CA PHE A 535 -2.14 10.01 17.36
C PHE A 535 -2.88 10.99 18.29
N LEU A 536 -2.23 11.40 19.38
CA LEU A 536 -2.79 12.33 20.36
C LEU A 536 -2.63 13.81 19.98
N GLY A 537 -1.95 14.12 18.87
CA GLY A 537 -1.75 15.51 18.43
C GLY A 537 -0.58 16.22 19.10
N GLN A 538 0.49 15.48 19.40
CA GLN A 538 1.77 15.96 19.93
C GLN A 538 1.64 16.70 21.28
N PRO A 539 1.06 16.07 22.31
CA PRO A 539 1.01 16.68 23.65
C PRO A 539 2.43 16.82 24.24
N GLU A 540 2.57 17.72 25.23
CA GLU A 540 3.84 17.93 25.95
C GLU A 540 4.35 16.64 26.63
N SER A 541 3.43 15.83 27.15
CA SER A 541 3.72 14.53 27.75
C SER A 541 2.69 13.47 27.34
N ILE A 542 3.15 12.23 27.27
CA ILE A 542 2.32 11.02 27.09
C ILE A 542 2.46 10.06 28.27
N GLU A 543 2.93 10.56 29.42
CA GLU A 543 3.09 9.78 30.63
C GLU A 543 1.74 9.18 31.08
N GLY A 544 1.77 7.92 31.52
CA GLY A 544 0.56 7.18 31.92
C GLY A 544 -0.32 6.66 30.77
N VAL A 545 -0.17 7.15 29.54
CA VAL A 545 -0.98 6.69 28.38
C VAL A 545 -0.62 5.27 27.96
N ILE A 546 0.69 4.95 27.95
CA ILE A 546 1.18 3.66 27.46
C ILE A 546 1.64 2.77 28.63
N SER A 547 0.90 1.69 28.87
CA SER A 547 1.20 0.67 29.88
C SER A 547 1.92 -0.53 29.25
N GLU A 548 2.98 -1.04 29.87
CA GLU A 548 3.61 -2.29 29.44
C GLU A 548 2.89 -3.51 30.04
N SER A 549 2.61 -4.54 29.23
CA SER A 549 1.95 -5.75 29.72
C SER A 549 2.61 -7.02 29.16
N LYS A 550 3.48 -7.63 29.97
CA LYS A 550 4.19 -8.86 29.60
C LYS A 550 3.26 -10.06 29.44
N TYR A 551 2.32 -10.22 30.38
CA TYR A 551 1.36 -11.32 30.35
C TYR A 551 0.45 -11.25 29.11
N LEU A 552 0.04 -10.05 28.73
CA LEU A 552 -0.92 -9.85 27.65
C LEU A 552 -0.26 -9.91 26.26
N LEU A 553 0.97 -9.41 26.13
CA LEU A 553 1.56 -9.08 24.82
C LEU A 553 2.93 -9.72 24.54
N ASP A 554 3.54 -10.43 25.50
CA ASP A 554 4.89 -10.99 25.36
C ASP A 554 4.95 -12.52 25.45
N ASP A 555 4.08 -13.18 26.21
CA ASP A 555 4.25 -14.60 26.51
C ASP A 555 3.89 -15.49 25.32
N SER A 556 4.89 -16.19 24.79
CA SER A 556 4.72 -17.23 23.78
C SER A 556 5.39 -18.54 24.16
N ASN A 557 5.87 -18.67 25.40
CA ASN A 557 6.62 -19.85 25.82
C ASN A 557 5.72 -21.08 25.90
N ALA A 558 4.44 -20.89 26.25
CA ALA A 558 3.45 -21.95 26.37
C ALA A 558 3.21 -22.74 25.08
N ALA A 559 3.44 -22.13 23.91
CA ALA A 559 3.21 -22.75 22.59
C ALA A 559 4.47 -23.29 21.91
N LYS A 560 5.64 -23.20 22.57
CA LYS A 560 6.93 -23.46 21.92
C LYS A 560 7.02 -24.88 21.36
N GLU A 561 6.58 -25.88 22.12
CA GLU A 561 6.64 -27.28 21.69
C GLU A 561 5.75 -27.55 20.48
N GLN A 562 4.53 -27.00 20.47
CA GLN A 562 3.58 -27.12 19.37
C GLN A 562 4.11 -26.42 18.12
N MET A 563 4.69 -25.22 18.25
CA MET A 563 5.32 -24.51 17.15
C MET A 563 6.53 -25.27 16.60
N ASP A 564 7.37 -25.86 17.46
CA ASP A 564 8.52 -26.66 17.03
C ASP A 564 8.08 -27.94 16.27
N SER A 565 6.97 -28.56 16.68
CA SER A 565 6.34 -29.67 15.95
C SER A 565 5.85 -29.24 14.56
N VAL A 566 5.13 -28.11 14.48
CA VAL A 566 4.63 -27.55 13.23
C VAL A 566 5.77 -27.18 12.28
N LYS A 567 6.86 -26.59 12.80
CA LYS A 567 8.07 -26.30 12.00
C LYS A 567 8.67 -27.56 11.41
N LYS A 568 8.68 -28.68 12.15
CA LYS A 568 9.13 -29.97 11.59
C LYS A 568 8.21 -30.44 10.47
N GLN A 569 6.89 -30.34 10.62
CA GLN A 569 5.93 -30.68 9.57
C GLN A 569 6.14 -29.82 8.31
N LEU A 570 6.28 -28.49 8.45
CA LEU A 570 6.57 -27.59 7.34
C LEU A 570 7.85 -27.96 6.58
N LYS A 571 8.89 -28.38 7.30
CA LYS A 571 10.12 -28.89 6.68
C LYS A 571 9.91 -30.14 5.84
N TYR A 572 8.91 -30.98 6.14
CA TYR A 572 8.57 -32.13 5.30
C TYR A 572 7.71 -31.73 4.11
N LEU A 573 6.72 -30.85 4.30
CA LEU A 573 5.82 -30.38 3.24
C LEU A 573 6.52 -29.62 2.11
N LEU A 574 7.65 -28.97 2.42
CA LEU A 574 8.42 -28.22 1.43
C LEU A 574 9.59 -29.02 0.83
N ARG A 575 9.62 -30.34 1.05
CA ARG A 575 10.56 -31.23 0.36
C ARG A 575 10.04 -31.56 -1.04
N PRO A 576 10.93 -31.68 -2.04
CA PRO A 576 10.56 -32.23 -3.33
C PRO A 576 9.94 -33.63 -3.20
N GLY A 577 8.90 -33.88 -4.00
CA GLY A 577 8.10 -35.11 -3.95
C GLY A 577 6.90 -35.04 -3.01
N TYR A 578 6.70 -33.94 -2.29
CA TYR A 578 5.48 -33.67 -1.50
C TYR A 578 4.71 -32.51 -2.12
N ASP A 579 3.53 -32.83 -2.67
CA ASP A 579 2.61 -31.83 -3.20
C ASP A 579 1.66 -31.36 -2.11
N ILE A 580 1.52 -30.04 -2.01
CA ILE A 580 0.55 -29.41 -1.13
C ILE A 580 -0.78 -29.40 -1.87
N SER A 581 -1.84 -29.88 -1.19
CA SER A 581 -3.16 -29.96 -1.80
C SER A 581 -3.65 -28.60 -2.33
N PRO A 582 -4.35 -28.55 -3.47
CA PRO A 582 -4.87 -27.30 -4.02
C PRO A 582 -5.78 -26.52 -3.05
N VAL A 583 -6.52 -27.24 -2.20
CA VAL A 583 -7.38 -26.64 -1.17
C VAL A 583 -6.55 -25.87 -0.15
N LEU A 584 -5.46 -26.44 0.34
CA LEU A 584 -4.57 -25.76 1.30
C LEU A 584 -3.84 -24.58 0.64
N LEU A 585 -3.43 -24.69 -0.63
CA LEU A 585 -2.85 -23.56 -1.38
C LEU A 585 -3.86 -22.41 -1.52
N ALA A 586 -5.10 -22.70 -1.88
CA ALA A 586 -6.16 -21.69 -1.98
C ALA A 586 -6.45 -21.04 -0.61
N GLN A 587 -6.57 -21.83 0.47
CA GLN A 587 -6.79 -21.33 1.83
C GLN A 587 -5.65 -20.44 2.35
N THR A 588 -4.45 -20.59 1.80
CA THR A 588 -3.26 -19.83 2.20
C THR A 588 -2.97 -18.66 1.25
N ASN A 589 -3.88 -18.38 0.32
CA ASN A 589 -3.74 -17.37 -0.73
C ASN A 589 -2.47 -17.54 -1.58
N TRP A 590 -2.03 -18.78 -1.81
CA TRP A 590 -0.93 -19.07 -2.72
C TRP A 590 -1.33 -18.69 -4.16
N PRO A 591 -0.52 -17.91 -4.89
CA PRO A 591 -0.87 -17.49 -6.25
C PRO A 591 -1.04 -18.68 -7.21
N SER A 592 -2.17 -18.73 -7.92
CA SER A 592 -2.46 -19.82 -8.89
C SER A 592 -1.52 -19.86 -10.09
N SER A 593 -0.83 -18.75 -10.38
CA SER A 593 0.19 -18.66 -11.42
C SER A 593 1.54 -19.24 -11.02
N LEU A 594 1.78 -19.49 -9.74
CA LEU A 594 3.04 -20.03 -9.23
C LEU A 594 2.98 -21.56 -9.11
N PRO A 595 4.12 -22.25 -9.34
CA PRO A 595 4.21 -23.68 -9.12
C PRO A 595 4.11 -24.02 -7.62
N GLN A 596 4.16 -25.31 -7.29
CA GLN A 596 4.16 -25.80 -5.91
C GLN A 596 5.25 -25.11 -5.07
N PRO A 597 4.99 -24.79 -3.78
CA PRO A 597 5.94 -24.07 -2.94
C PRO A 597 7.34 -24.68 -2.85
N HIS A 598 7.46 -26.01 -2.89
CA HIS A 598 8.77 -26.68 -2.87
C HIS A 598 9.58 -26.41 -4.16
N ILE A 599 8.93 -26.21 -5.31
CA ILE A 599 9.57 -25.85 -6.60
C ILE A 599 10.08 -24.42 -6.52
N VAL A 600 9.25 -23.49 -6.02
CA VAL A 600 9.66 -22.09 -5.82
C VAL A 600 10.85 -21.99 -4.86
N LEU A 601 10.88 -22.82 -3.82
CA LEU A 601 12.00 -22.89 -2.89
C LEU A 601 13.30 -23.38 -3.57
N GLN A 602 13.23 -24.31 -4.53
CA GLN A 602 14.40 -24.69 -5.34
C GLN A 602 14.87 -23.54 -6.22
N GLU A 603 13.96 -22.81 -6.85
CA GLU A 603 14.31 -21.63 -7.65
C GLU A 603 14.98 -20.54 -6.81
N VAL A 604 14.53 -20.33 -5.58
CA VAL A 604 15.20 -19.46 -4.61
C VAL A 604 16.62 -19.95 -4.31
N SER A 605 16.80 -21.24 -4.05
CA SER A 605 18.14 -21.84 -3.83
C SER A 605 19.07 -21.62 -5.03
N ASN A 606 18.58 -21.88 -6.24
CA ASN A 606 19.36 -21.69 -7.48
C ASN A 606 19.75 -20.22 -7.69
N THR A 607 18.82 -19.30 -7.46
CA THR A 607 19.08 -17.86 -7.57
C THR A 607 20.07 -17.39 -6.51
N MET A 608 19.93 -17.86 -5.27
CA MET A 608 20.88 -17.57 -4.19
C MET A 608 22.29 -18.08 -4.52
N ALA A 609 22.43 -19.25 -5.15
CA ALA A 609 23.72 -19.78 -5.57
C ALA A 609 24.40 -18.91 -6.64
N ARG A 610 23.63 -18.41 -7.63
CA ARG A 610 24.14 -17.45 -8.63
C ARG A 610 24.57 -16.14 -7.98
N LEU A 611 23.71 -15.55 -7.14
CA LEU A 611 23.99 -14.30 -6.45
C LEU A 611 25.21 -14.41 -5.53
N ARG A 612 25.45 -15.56 -4.89
CA ARG A 612 26.67 -15.82 -4.11
C ARG A 612 27.93 -15.65 -4.95
N ASN A 613 27.94 -16.25 -6.15
CA ASN A 613 29.09 -16.17 -7.04
C ASN A 613 29.34 -14.73 -7.51
N ILE A 614 28.27 -14.03 -7.90
CA ILE A 614 28.34 -12.61 -8.31
C ILE A 614 28.86 -11.74 -7.16
N MET A 615 28.33 -11.91 -5.95
CA MET A 615 28.77 -11.15 -4.78
C MET A 615 30.25 -11.38 -4.51
N ARG A 616 30.72 -12.62 -4.50
CA ARG A 616 32.13 -12.95 -4.24
C ARG A 616 33.07 -12.39 -5.32
N LEU A 617 32.67 -12.47 -6.59
CA LEU A 617 33.40 -11.86 -7.71
C LEU A 617 33.50 -10.34 -7.55
N ASN A 618 32.36 -9.68 -7.33
CA ASN A 618 32.31 -8.23 -7.14
C ASN A 618 33.08 -7.78 -5.89
N TRP A 619 33.06 -8.59 -4.83
CA TRP A 619 33.84 -8.32 -3.62
C TRP A 619 35.35 -8.34 -3.88
N ALA A 620 35.81 -9.18 -4.80
CA ALA A 620 37.22 -9.29 -5.15
C ALA A 620 37.68 -8.24 -6.18
N THR A 621 36.76 -7.70 -6.99
CA THR A 621 37.08 -6.87 -8.16
C THR A 621 36.71 -5.39 -8.00
N LYS A 622 35.73 -5.06 -7.15
CA LYS A 622 35.24 -3.69 -6.95
C LYS A 622 35.73 -3.13 -5.62
N ASP A 623 35.84 -1.81 -5.55
CA ASP A 623 35.97 -1.10 -4.28
C ASP A 623 34.60 -1.06 -3.58
N VAL A 624 34.36 -2.04 -2.70
CA VAL A 624 33.09 -2.21 -2.00
C VAL A 624 32.75 -1.04 -1.08
N ASP A 625 33.75 -0.36 -0.52
CA ASP A 625 33.52 0.76 0.40
C ASP A 625 32.99 2.00 -0.34
N GLN A 626 33.24 2.11 -1.66
CA GLN A 626 32.73 3.20 -2.49
C GLN A 626 31.31 2.95 -3.03
N LEU A 627 30.78 1.73 -2.95
CA LEU A 627 29.45 1.40 -3.47
C LEU A 627 28.33 2.13 -2.73
N GLN A 628 28.51 2.39 -1.43
CA GLN A 628 27.56 3.15 -0.62
C GLN A 628 28.28 3.85 0.54
N ARG A 629 28.15 5.19 0.58
CA ARG A 629 28.79 6.01 1.63
C ARG A 629 28.03 6.05 2.95
N ARG A 630 26.69 6.04 2.89
CA ARG A 630 25.83 6.15 4.07
C ARG A 630 25.14 4.84 4.35
N TRP A 631 25.33 4.31 5.56
CA TRP A 631 24.71 3.08 6.01
C TRP A 631 23.69 3.35 7.13
N CYS A 632 22.57 2.65 7.08
CA CYS A 632 21.54 2.73 8.13
C CYS A 632 21.94 1.89 9.35
N CYS A 633 21.61 2.35 10.56
CA CYS A 633 21.75 1.58 11.81
C CYS A 633 23.14 0.93 12.03
N PHE A 634 24.20 1.69 11.79
CA PHE A 634 25.61 1.28 11.97
C PHE A 634 26.00 0.04 11.13
N GLU A 635 25.38 -0.16 9.98
CA GLU A 635 25.79 -1.23 9.06
C GLU A 635 27.08 -0.88 8.32
N SER A 636 27.71 -1.88 7.70
CA SER A 636 28.91 -1.76 6.88
C SER A 636 28.89 -2.81 5.76
N PRO A 637 29.75 -2.68 4.73
CA PRO A 637 29.92 -3.73 3.73
C PRO A 637 30.21 -5.09 4.37
N ASN A 638 31.12 -5.19 5.33
CA ASN A 638 31.47 -6.47 5.94
C ASN A 638 30.32 -7.09 6.73
N LEU A 639 29.54 -6.30 7.46
CA LEU A 639 28.36 -6.79 8.18
C LEU A 639 27.26 -7.25 7.22
N PHE A 640 27.11 -6.56 6.08
CA PHE A 640 26.25 -7.02 5.00
C PHE A 640 26.75 -8.37 4.46
N LYS A 641 28.04 -8.49 4.12
CA LYS A 641 28.64 -9.73 3.61
C LYS A 641 28.45 -10.89 4.57
N GLU A 642 28.73 -10.67 5.86
CA GLU A 642 28.58 -11.70 6.88
C GLU A 642 27.15 -12.25 6.94
N ARG A 643 26.15 -11.35 6.93
CA ARG A 643 24.74 -11.73 6.91
C ARG A 643 24.39 -12.51 5.65
N TRP A 644 24.84 -12.06 4.48
CA TRP A 644 24.55 -12.70 3.20
C TRP A 644 25.26 -14.03 3.03
N GLU A 645 26.53 -14.18 3.43
CA GLU A 645 27.25 -15.45 3.45
C GLU A 645 26.54 -16.48 4.34
N LYS A 646 26.03 -16.06 5.51
CA LYS A 646 25.23 -16.93 6.37
C LYS A 646 23.94 -17.39 5.69
N MET A 647 23.25 -16.51 4.98
CA MET A 647 22.06 -16.89 4.20
C MET A 647 22.42 -17.83 3.05
N PHE A 648 23.51 -17.57 2.33
CA PHE A 648 23.96 -18.49 1.29
C PHE A 648 24.27 -19.87 1.83
N ASN A 649 24.93 -19.98 2.98
CA ASN A 649 25.20 -21.28 3.61
C ASN A 649 23.93 -22.04 4.03
N ASN A 650 22.82 -21.33 4.23
CA ASN A 650 21.53 -21.95 4.57
C ASN A 650 20.72 -22.40 3.34
N PHE A 651 20.87 -21.70 2.21
CA PHE A 651 20.03 -21.90 1.03
C PHE A 651 20.76 -22.56 -0.15
N CYS A 652 22.05 -22.33 -0.32
CA CYS A 652 22.82 -22.86 -1.45
C CYS A 652 23.26 -24.30 -1.18
N GLN A 653 23.19 -25.15 -2.20
CA GLN A 653 23.74 -26.50 -2.17
C GLN A 653 25.26 -26.43 -2.38
N ASP A 654 26.05 -26.80 -1.37
CA ASP A 654 27.50 -26.96 -1.53
C ASP A 654 27.84 -28.44 -1.73
N SER A 655 28.48 -28.76 -2.85
CA SER A 655 29.04 -30.08 -3.13
C SER A 655 30.41 -30.32 -2.45
N THR A 656 30.94 -29.35 -1.69
CA THR A 656 32.37 -29.34 -1.29
C THR A 656 32.67 -29.12 0.20
N THR A 657 31.69 -29.01 1.11
CA THR A 657 31.97 -28.75 2.53
C THR A 657 31.86 -29.98 3.43
N THR A 658 32.96 -30.74 3.52
CA THR A 658 33.22 -31.78 4.53
C THR A 658 33.87 -31.23 5.81
N ASP A 659 33.52 -30.02 6.27
CA ASP A 659 34.03 -29.49 7.54
C ASP A 659 32.98 -29.55 8.65
N SER A 660 33.09 -30.64 9.41
CA SER A 660 32.40 -30.92 10.66
C SER A 660 32.94 -30.07 11.80
N SER A 661 32.26 -28.98 12.20
CA SER A 661 32.50 -28.43 13.55
C SER A 661 31.41 -27.58 14.21
N ASP A 662 30.26 -27.29 13.61
CA ASP A 662 29.20 -26.57 14.34
C ASP A 662 27.78 -27.12 14.12
N ASN A 663 27.27 -27.76 15.18
CA ASN A 663 25.88 -28.14 15.45
C ASN A 663 25.06 -28.53 14.21
N LEU A 664 25.37 -29.72 13.72
CA LEU A 664 24.55 -30.50 12.80
C LEU A 664 23.10 -30.56 13.32
N SER A 665 22.14 -30.08 12.52
CA SER A 665 20.80 -30.63 12.58
C SER A 665 20.87 -32.08 12.10
N ASP A 666 20.07 -32.96 12.71
CA ASP A 666 20.02 -34.40 12.40
C ASP A 666 19.71 -34.73 10.91
N ALA A 667 19.37 -33.72 10.10
CA ALA A 667 19.07 -33.83 8.67
C ALA A 667 20.31 -34.03 7.76
N LYS A 668 21.55 -33.74 8.22
CA LYS A 668 22.76 -33.93 7.38
C LYS A 668 23.21 -35.39 7.24
N LYS A 669 22.51 -36.36 7.86
CA LYS A 669 22.87 -37.79 7.83
C LYS A 669 22.27 -38.59 6.66
N GLU A 670 21.33 -38.04 5.88
CA GLU A 670 20.56 -38.81 4.88
C GLU A 670 20.76 -38.40 3.41
N GLY A 671 21.85 -37.72 3.04
CA GLY A 671 22.26 -37.58 1.62
C GLY A 671 21.31 -36.77 0.71
N SER A 672 20.31 -36.07 1.26
CA SER A 672 19.36 -35.27 0.49
C SER A 672 19.44 -33.81 0.94
N PHE A 673 20.14 -32.97 0.16
CA PHE A 673 20.37 -31.56 0.49
C PHE A 673 19.24 -30.70 -0.07
N TRP A 674 18.26 -30.36 0.78
CA TRP A 674 17.21 -29.39 0.43
C TRP A 674 17.33 -28.15 1.33
N PRO A 675 17.10 -26.94 0.80
CA PRO A 675 17.12 -25.70 1.59
C PRO A 675 16.10 -25.77 2.74
N ASP A 676 16.52 -25.35 3.94
CA ASP A 676 15.67 -25.38 5.13
C ASP A 676 14.66 -24.22 5.10
N PRO A 677 13.35 -24.48 5.03
CA PRO A 677 12.34 -23.42 4.94
C PRO A 677 12.29 -22.51 6.19
N SER A 678 12.85 -22.93 7.33
CA SER A 678 12.94 -22.08 8.51
C SER A 678 13.85 -20.86 8.33
N GLY A 679 14.66 -20.82 7.27
CA GLY A 679 15.45 -19.66 6.88
C GLY A 679 14.67 -18.58 6.12
N ILE A 680 13.47 -18.89 5.60
CA ILE A 680 12.70 -17.99 4.72
C ILE A 680 12.36 -16.66 5.44
N PRO A 681 11.89 -16.64 6.70
CA PRO A 681 11.67 -15.38 7.43
C PRO A 681 12.93 -14.52 7.56
N GLU A 682 14.09 -15.13 7.82
CA GLU A 682 15.36 -14.41 7.93
C GLU A 682 15.82 -13.82 6.59
N LEU A 683 15.63 -14.59 5.50
CA LEU A 683 15.92 -14.14 4.13
C LEU A 683 15.00 -12.99 3.70
N TYR A 684 13.69 -13.12 3.95
CA TYR A 684 12.72 -12.08 3.65
C TYR A 684 13.00 -10.78 4.40
N ASP A 685 13.27 -10.88 5.71
CA ASP A 685 13.65 -9.74 6.55
C ASP A 685 14.89 -9.01 6.01
N SER A 686 15.92 -9.78 5.64
CA SER A 686 17.19 -9.24 5.18
C SER A 686 17.06 -8.57 3.82
N LEU A 687 16.37 -9.22 2.87
CA LEU A 687 16.06 -8.65 1.56
C LEU A 687 15.25 -7.37 1.67
N LYS A 688 14.20 -7.37 2.50
CA LYS A 688 13.36 -6.20 2.73
C LYS A 688 14.16 -5.05 3.35
N TYR A 689 15.00 -5.35 4.35
CA TYR A 689 15.85 -4.36 5.00
C TYR A 689 16.84 -3.75 4.00
N ASP A 690 17.55 -4.57 3.23
CA ASP A 690 18.54 -4.08 2.27
C ASP A 690 17.89 -3.34 1.10
N ALA A 691 16.74 -3.79 0.60
CA ALA A 691 15.99 -3.08 -0.44
C ALA A 691 15.48 -1.71 0.03
N LEU A 692 15.20 -1.54 1.32
CA LEU A 692 14.69 -0.29 1.90
C LEU A 692 15.82 0.66 2.32
N HIS A 693 16.89 0.13 2.92
CA HIS A 693 17.91 0.92 3.60
C HIS A 693 19.27 0.91 2.91
N ASN A 694 19.59 -0.11 2.12
CA ASN A 694 20.90 -0.32 1.50
C ASN A 694 20.77 -0.61 -0.01
N ARG A 695 19.76 -0.04 -0.66
CA ARG A 695 19.38 -0.39 -2.03
C ARG A 695 20.53 -0.20 -3.02
N GLN A 696 21.25 0.90 -2.91
CA GLN A 696 22.38 1.21 -3.78
C GLN A 696 23.46 0.13 -3.68
N PHE A 697 23.82 -0.26 -2.45
CA PHE A 697 24.78 -1.34 -2.24
C PHE A 697 24.26 -2.68 -2.75
N LEU A 698 23.01 -3.02 -2.43
CA LEU A 698 22.35 -4.27 -2.82
C LEU A 698 22.34 -4.45 -4.35
N GLU A 699 21.91 -3.42 -5.10
CA GLU A 699 21.88 -3.46 -6.56
C GLU A 699 23.31 -3.54 -7.13
N ALA A 700 24.26 -2.77 -6.60
CA ALA A 700 25.63 -2.72 -7.12
C ALA A 700 26.45 -4.00 -6.88
N ILE A 701 26.32 -4.62 -5.69
CA ILE A 701 27.09 -5.81 -5.32
C ILE A 701 26.59 -7.07 -6.03
N PHE A 702 25.31 -7.11 -6.41
CA PHE A 702 24.71 -8.21 -7.17
C PHE A 702 24.58 -7.92 -8.67
N SER A 703 25.20 -6.84 -9.16
CA SER A 703 25.27 -6.55 -10.59
C SER A 703 26.28 -7.47 -11.27
N ASP A 704 25.83 -8.27 -12.23
CA ASP A 704 26.67 -9.19 -13.01
C ASP A 704 27.60 -8.41 -13.99
N PRO A 705 28.94 -8.53 -13.86
CA PRO A 705 29.89 -7.92 -14.79
C PRO A 705 29.79 -8.42 -16.24
N GLU A 706 29.43 -9.70 -16.46
CA GLU A 706 29.36 -10.30 -17.81
C GLU A 706 28.12 -9.81 -18.59
N ALA A 707 27.06 -9.44 -17.87
CA ALA A 707 25.89 -8.79 -18.48
C ALA A 707 26.18 -7.37 -18.98
N MET A 708 27.24 -6.70 -18.49
CA MET A 708 27.63 -5.34 -18.90
C MET A 708 28.60 -5.29 -20.10
N SER A 709 29.36 -6.35 -20.37
CA SER A 709 30.42 -6.37 -21.38
C SER A 709 29.97 -6.69 -22.82
N THR A 710 28.69 -6.97 -23.07
CA THR A 710 28.14 -7.09 -24.43
C THR A 710 27.95 -5.70 -25.05
N PRO A 711 28.62 -5.28 -26.13
CA PRO A 711 28.37 -3.97 -26.73
C PRO A 711 26.91 -3.88 -27.22
N LEU A 712 26.26 -2.73 -27.02
CA LEU A 712 25.12 -2.33 -27.85
C LEU A 712 25.67 -2.13 -29.26
N SER A 713 25.69 -3.18 -30.09
CA SER A 713 25.91 -2.98 -31.52
C SER A 713 24.71 -2.22 -32.06
N SER A 714 24.97 -1.00 -32.51
CA SER A 714 24.14 -0.28 -33.47
C SER A 714 23.58 -1.25 -34.52
N SER A 715 22.29 -1.09 -34.83
CA SER A 715 21.51 -1.70 -35.91
C SER A 715 22.31 -2.49 -36.96
N PRO A 716 21.88 -3.72 -37.29
CA PRO A 716 22.02 -4.22 -38.64
C PRO A 716 20.64 -4.22 -39.33
N VAL A 717 20.64 -3.64 -40.53
CA VAL A 717 19.67 -3.93 -41.58
C VAL A 717 19.58 -5.45 -41.72
N ALA A 718 18.36 -5.99 -41.60
CA ALA A 718 18.10 -7.41 -41.78
C ALA A 718 18.47 -7.84 -43.20
N SER A 719 19.44 -8.75 -43.30
CA SER A 719 19.57 -9.67 -44.42
C SER A 719 19.06 -11.04 -43.92
N PRO A 720 18.18 -11.73 -44.65
CA PRO A 720 17.67 -13.02 -44.25
C PRO A 720 18.70 -14.08 -44.66
N ASP A 721 19.28 -14.77 -43.68
CA ASP A 721 19.73 -16.18 -43.74
C ASP A 721 20.88 -16.41 -42.76
N SER A 722 20.56 -16.81 -41.51
CA SER A 722 21.44 -17.54 -40.57
C SER A 722 20.67 -17.91 -39.29
N PRO A 723 20.57 -19.20 -38.90
CA PRO A 723 19.96 -19.60 -37.64
C PRO A 723 21.04 -19.82 -36.58
N ASN A 724 21.31 -18.82 -35.72
CA ASN A 724 21.91 -19.01 -34.37
C ASN A 724 22.27 -17.65 -33.74
N ASP A 725 21.32 -16.98 -33.06
CA ASP A 725 21.70 -15.99 -32.01
C ASP A 725 20.55 -15.65 -31.03
N SER A 726 19.79 -16.64 -30.56
CA SER A 726 18.71 -16.42 -29.58
C SER A 726 19.16 -16.50 -28.11
N HIS A 727 20.43 -16.79 -27.85
CA HIS A 727 20.96 -17.00 -26.51
C HIS A 727 21.58 -15.74 -25.86
N SER A 728 22.13 -14.81 -26.64
CA SER A 728 22.88 -13.65 -26.15
C SER A 728 21.98 -12.50 -25.65
N ILE A 729 20.83 -12.27 -26.32
CA ILE A 729 19.83 -11.26 -25.92
C ILE A 729 19.09 -11.68 -24.63
N ARG A 730 18.87 -12.98 -24.43
CA ARG A 730 18.22 -13.50 -23.20
C ARG A 730 19.06 -13.23 -21.95
N HIS A 731 20.39 -13.33 -21.98
CA HIS A 731 21.21 -13.25 -20.77
C HIS A 731 21.16 -11.88 -20.05
N ARG A 732 20.95 -10.78 -20.80
CA ARG A 732 20.92 -9.42 -20.25
C ARG A 732 19.66 -9.07 -19.45
N GLU A 733 18.51 -9.64 -19.84
CA GLU A 733 17.25 -9.45 -19.11
C GLU A 733 17.22 -10.24 -17.79
N PHE A 734 18.03 -11.30 -17.63
CA PHE A 734 17.95 -12.20 -16.47
C PHE A 734 18.61 -11.64 -15.19
N CYS A 735 19.71 -10.89 -15.26
CA CYS A 735 20.46 -10.50 -14.05
C CYS A 735 19.79 -9.40 -13.20
N ASN A 736 19.18 -8.39 -13.83
CA ASN A 736 18.37 -7.39 -13.12
C ASN A 736 17.01 -7.98 -12.67
N ASN A 737 16.64 -9.13 -13.23
CA ASN A 737 15.47 -9.91 -12.86
C ASN A 737 15.75 -10.82 -11.66
N ASP A 738 16.97 -11.34 -11.46
CA ASP A 738 17.29 -12.28 -10.38
C ASP A 738 16.99 -11.71 -8.97
N LEU A 739 17.41 -10.49 -8.65
CA LEU A 739 17.07 -9.87 -7.35
C LEU A 739 15.57 -9.62 -7.18
N ARG A 740 14.88 -9.22 -8.26
CA ARG A 740 13.43 -8.95 -8.24
C ARG A 740 12.62 -10.23 -8.14
N ASN A 741 13.02 -11.27 -8.86
CA ASN A 741 12.45 -12.61 -8.83
C ASN A 741 12.69 -13.23 -7.46
N LEU A 742 13.92 -13.12 -6.92
CA LEU A 742 14.23 -13.57 -5.57
C LEU A 742 13.33 -12.90 -4.55
N TYR A 743 13.20 -11.57 -4.56
CA TYR A 743 12.31 -10.87 -3.65
C TYR A 743 10.85 -11.33 -3.80
N THR A 744 10.38 -11.49 -5.04
CA THR A 744 9.01 -11.94 -5.33
C THR A 744 8.75 -13.34 -4.78
N TYR A 745 9.60 -14.31 -5.12
CA TYR A 745 9.48 -15.69 -4.66
C TYR A 745 9.64 -15.81 -3.14
N VAL A 746 10.61 -15.13 -2.55
CA VAL A 746 10.80 -15.13 -1.09
C VAL A 746 9.62 -14.48 -0.37
N ARG A 747 9.01 -13.44 -0.95
CA ARG A 747 7.79 -12.82 -0.38
C ARG A 747 6.63 -13.79 -0.38
N GLU A 748 6.35 -14.48 -1.49
CA GLU A 748 5.25 -15.45 -1.55
C GLU A 748 5.51 -16.64 -0.62
N LEU A 749 6.75 -17.15 -0.59
CA LEU A 749 7.16 -18.18 0.37
C LEU A 749 7.03 -17.70 1.81
N PHE A 750 7.39 -16.45 2.13
CA PHE A 750 7.23 -15.89 3.47
C PHE A 750 5.75 -15.82 3.88
N ASN A 751 4.89 -15.33 2.99
CA ASN A 751 3.44 -15.28 3.21
C ASN A 751 2.84 -16.69 3.41
N PHE A 752 3.45 -17.72 2.83
CA PHE A 752 3.08 -19.13 3.01
C PHE A 752 3.74 -19.84 4.20
N VAL A 753 4.91 -19.41 4.68
CA VAL A 753 5.63 -20.11 5.75
C VAL A 753 5.38 -19.47 7.11
N ALA A 754 5.42 -18.14 7.19
CA ALA A 754 5.39 -17.43 8.47
C ALA A 754 4.06 -17.61 9.24
N PRO A 755 2.85 -17.49 8.62
CA PRO A 755 1.61 -17.78 9.33
C PRO A 755 1.48 -19.24 9.78
N GLN A 756 2.03 -20.16 9.00
CA GLN A 756 1.91 -21.60 9.18
C GLN A 756 2.82 -22.09 10.30
N GLU A 757 3.85 -21.34 10.68
CA GLU A 757 4.61 -21.60 11.92
C GLU A 757 3.70 -21.57 13.18
N TYR A 758 2.51 -20.98 13.08
CA TYR A 758 1.50 -20.91 14.14
C TYR A 758 0.35 -21.90 13.95
N GLY A 759 0.55 -22.92 13.11
CA GLY A 759 -0.38 -24.03 12.86
C GLY A 759 -0.69 -24.19 11.38
N ILE A 760 -0.73 -25.45 10.91
CA ILE A 760 -1.01 -25.78 9.51
C ILE A 760 -2.51 -26.06 9.37
N ASN A 761 -3.03 -26.99 10.17
CA ASN A 761 -4.45 -27.31 10.23
C ASN A 761 -5.19 -26.48 11.30
N GLU A 762 -6.53 -26.50 11.25
CA GLU A 762 -7.37 -25.72 12.17
C GLU A 762 -7.14 -26.06 13.65
N LYS A 763 -6.91 -27.34 13.99
CA LYS A 763 -6.69 -27.79 15.38
C LYS A 763 -5.39 -27.21 15.93
N GLU A 764 -4.32 -27.25 15.15
CA GLU A 764 -3.03 -26.66 15.51
C GLU A 764 -3.13 -25.14 15.64
N LYS A 765 -3.74 -24.48 14.65
CA LYS A 765 -3.97 -23.02 14.67
C LYS A 765 -4.76 -22.60 15.90
N LYS A 766 -5.82 -23.33 16.26
CA LYS A 766 -6.60 -23.10 17.48
C LYS A 766 -5.74 -23.29 18.72
N THR A 767 -5.01 -24.39 18.82
CA THR A 767 -4.23 -24.72 20.03
C THR A 767 -3.13 -23.69 20.27
N ILE A 768 -2.32 -23.39 19.25
CA ILE A 768 -1.26 -22.37 19.34
C ILE A 768 -1.86 -20.99 19.56
N GLY A 769 -2.93 -20.66 18.84
CA GLY A 769 -3.68 -19.41 19.00
C GLY A 769 -4.15 -19.21 20.44
N MET A 770 -4.72 -20.24 21.08
CA MET A 770 -5.20 -20.17 22.46
C MET A 770 -4.05 -20.03 23.47
N LEU A 771 -2.91 -20.68 23.23
CA LEU A 771 -1.75 -20.61 24.13
C LEU A 771 -1.06 -19.24 24.10
N ILE A 772 -1.14 -18.50 23.00
CA ILE A 772 -0.48 -17.20 22.83
C ILE A 772 -1.47 -16.03 22.91
N GLY A 773 -2.54 -16.08 22.13
CA GLY A 773 -3.42 -14.94 21.87
C GLY A 773 -4.66 -14.84 22.75
N LEU A 774 -5.00 -15.88 23.53
CA LEU A 774 -6.23 -15.89 24.35
C LEU A 774 -6.31 -14.76 25.38
N PRO A 775 -5.23 -14.42 26.13
CA PRO A 775 -5.29 -13.30 27.07
C PRO A 775 -5.66 -11.98 26.36
N LEU A 776 -5.04 -11.72 25.21
CA LEU A 776 -5.31 -10.53 24.40
C LEU A 776 -6.74 -10.53 23.86
N LEU A 777 -7.21 -11.67 23.33
CA LEU A 777 -8.58 -11.78 22.82
C LEU A 777 -9.61 -11.52 23.93
N LYS A 778 -9.41 -12.06 25.14
CA LYS A 778 -10.28 -11.80 26.30
C LYS A 778 -10.29 -10.32 26.69
N SER A 779 -9.13 -9.66 26.66
CA SER A 779 -9.03 -8.21 26.92
C SER A 779 -9.82 -7.39 25.90
N ILE A 780 -9.67 -7.72 24.61
CA ILE A 780 -10.41 -7.06 23.53
C ILE A 780 -11.92 -7.27 23.69
N LEU A 781 -12.37 -8.49 24.01
CA LEU A 781 -13.79 -8.75 24.26
C LEU A 781 -14.32 -7.95 25.46
N GLY A 782 -13.53 -7.84 26.52
CA GLY A 782 -13.87 -7.01 27.67
C GLY A 782 -14.00 -5.52 27.31
N ASP A 783 -13.07 -5.00 26.50
CA ASP A 783 -13.13 -3.62 25.99
C ASP A 783 -14.36 -3.40 25.10
N LEU A 784 -14.69 -4.35 24.21
CA LEU A 784 -15.87 -4.23 23.35
C LEU A 784 -17.17 -4.19 24.16
N GLU A 785 -17.27 -5.00 25.21
CA GLU A 785 -18.40 -4.97 26.14
C GLU A 785 -18.44 -3.65 26.92
N GLU A 786 -17.27 -3.12 27.32
CA GLU A 786 -17.15 -1.78 27.93
C GLU A 786 -17.63 -0.68 26.95
N PHE A 787 -17.26 -0.75 25.67
CA PHE A 787 -17.68 0.23 24.66
C PHE A 787 -19.20 0.22 24.46
N LYS A 788 -19.81 -0.97 24.48
CA LYS A 788 -21.25 -1.14 24.32
C LYS A 788 -22.01 -0.50 25.48
N ASN A 789 -21.55 -0.73 26.71
CA ASN A 789 -22.24 -0.32 27.94
C ASN A 789 -21.86 1.08 28.44
N SER A 790 -20.77 1.66 27.95
CA SER A 790 -20.32 3.01 28.32
C SER A 790 -21.10 4.09 27.56
N ASP A 791 -21.47 5.16 28.25
CA ASP A 791 -22.01 6.38 27.61
C ASP A 791 -20.92 7.23 26.97
N LYS A 792 -19.68 7.11 27.46
CA LYS A 792 -18.52 7.84 26.93
C LYS A 792 -17.75 7.00 25.92
N PRO A 793 -17.34 7.59 24.77
CA PRO A 793 -16.51 6.89 23.80
C PRO A 793 -15.10 6.59 24.31
N LYS A 794 -14.54 5.46 23.89
CA LYS A 794 -13.24 4.95 24.40
C LYS A 794 -12.33 4.41 23.30
N THR A 795 -11.02 4.56 23.50
CA THR A 795 -9.99 4.03 22.61
C THR A 795 -9.03 3.10 23.35
N ARG A 796 -8.77 1.93 22.76
CA ARG A 796 -7.98 0.83 23.34
C ARG A 796 -7.02 0.28 22.30
N LEU A 797 -5.73 0.55 22.45
CA LEU A 797 -4.73 0.21 21.42
C LEU A 797 -3.70 -0.77 21.96
N TYR A 798 -3.38 -1.80 21.19
CA TYR A 798 -2.49 -2.87 21.62
C TYR A 798 -1.31 -3.01 20.65
N PHE A 799 -0.09 -2.80 21.12
CA PHE A 799 1.13 -2.92 20.32
C PHE A 799 1.88 -4.19 20.73
N THR A 800 2.11 -5.11 19.77
CA THR A 800 2.76 -6.40 20.03
C THR A 800 3.72 -6.80 18.90
N LYS A 801 4.32 -7.98 19.04
CA LYS A 801 5.16 -8.64 18.03
C LYS A 801 4.29 -9.34 16.98
N GLU A 802 4.85 -9.49 15.78
CA GLU A 802 4.19 -10.14 14.64
C GLU A 802 3.66 -11.55 14.97
N SER A 803 4.38 -12.30 15.81
CA SER A 803 3.95 -13.63 16.25
C SER A 803 2.64 -13.65 17.04
N HIS A 804 2.40 -12.65 17.88
CA HIS A 804 1.13 -12.52 18.61
C HIS A 804 -0.02 -12.16 17.66
N VAL A 805 0.25 -11.35 16.63
CA VAL A 805 -0.76 -10.98 15.63
C VAL A 805 -1.21 -12.21 14.86
N HIS A 806 -0.28 -13.08 14.41
CA HIS A 806 -0.65 -14.34 13.75
C HIS A 806 -1.49 -15.26 14.65
N ALA A 807 -1.08 -15.42 15.91
CA ALA A 807 -1.83 -16.24 16.86
C ALA A 807 -3.25 -15.70 17.12
N LEU A 808 -3.40 -14.37 17.26
CA LEU A 808 -4.70 -13.73 17.43
C LEU A 808 -5.57 -13.87 16.18
N LEU A 809 -5.01 -13.61 15.00
CA LEU A 809 -5.74 -13.74 13.72
C LEU A 809 -6.23 -15.16 13.49
N ASN A 810 -5.43 -16.19 13.84
CA ASN A 810 -5.88 -17.58 13.78
C ASN A 810 -7.14 -17.82 14.62
N LEU A 811 -7.25 -17.22 15.81
CA LEU A 811 -8.47 -17.31 16.62
C LEU A 811 -9.65 -16.56 15.99
N VAL A 812 -9.41 -15.39 15.41
CA VAL A 812 -10.45 -14.60 14.74
C VAL A 812 -10.99 -15.33 13.51
N TYR A 813 -10.12 -15.85 12.62
CA TYR A 813 -10.55 -16.60 11.44
C TYR A 813 -11.33 -17.87 11.82
N LEU A 814 -10.88 -18.58 12.87
CA LEU A 814 -11.57 -19.79 13.34
C LEU A 814 -12.86 -19.52 14.12
N SER A 815 -13.17 -18.26 14.43
CA SER A 815 -14.41 -17.89 15.12
C SER A 815 -15.63 -17.83 14.19
N GLY A 816 -15.40 -17.85 12.87
CA GLY A 816 -16.47 -17.75 11.87
C GLY A 816 -17.01 -16.33 11.66
N LEU A 817 -16.36 -15.32 12.24
CA LEU A 817 -16.65 -13.92 11.92
C LEU A 817 -16.34 -13.67 10.43
N PRO A 818 -17.19 -12.92 9.70
CA PRO A 818 -16.85 -12.47 8.35
C PRO A 818 -15.56 -11.63 8.39
N THR A 819 -14.51 -12.07 7.69
CA THR A 819 -13.18 -11.43 7.67
C THR A 819 -12.72 -11.08 6.29
#